data_AF-A0A0R3LD80-F1
#
_entry.id   AF-A0A0R3LD80-F1
#
_cell.length_a   1.000
_cell.length_b   1.000
_cell.length_c   1.000
_cell.angle_alpha   90.00
_cell.angle_beta   90.00
_cell.angle_gamma   90.00
#
_symmetry.space_group_name_H-M   'P 1'
#
loop_
_entity.id
_entity.type
_entity.pdbx_description
1 polymer ?
#
loop_
_entity_poly.entity_id
_entity_poly.type
_entity_poly.pdbx_seq_one_letter_code
_entity_poly.pdbx_strand_id
1 'polypeptide(L)'
;MARIAHISDIHFGTTFNFEIWNKTKDEIIGLRPRTIIVSGDFTDDPDPLLLLAAKSELEDVCTACGPGTEFFIVPGNHDLLDLGNIFHPRSAKKFDHVMFHDTTNLRKNLESGLGFKLGLNRETLRWAKFPRFRRMRPRNWLWVETWSGKCDGRLQSCDYRRAGKRWPTHSIHDQTLITCLDSNNPVLRQFVFATGAIARNQIDRINAPGLLESCPCCGARTNGANADNGILLRIAVLHHHPMPIAVRDKSLDNQDAEARLEPFLILKNGGDLIHELQRQRFDLILHGHKHRPQFARVELRADDPERYPILVLAGGSTAKRDEAPSDNTLRDIATEANGRLKVRTFQQGNWQEDRDYREPLEVLKRRAFARAVERTKISAKEWTSDIVIDAVGHLRSLDKTSELRVRSRDMILPGIVSSVDLALHDTRLDVQVEGNSSVSLCWRDDSGENYPLGTPKLPADCCYWVNFQEPLRIGAEPLTYAIREAAANSIAMSQWEIEERAGRRGGAGNPDYGYEEVGSHISYPVEKLIVRVEFPPQLDGITPKLRCRRHPATPNFPLRYLPEQRPRRGQPQPTLLTDDDLANEEARVLTYEAHKRTWVLEIDQPVPGYAYSLQWRVPDTRANKKVCDRTLAYRDMLARLHNRSCGGDVVQSCQDRFNRLARNLMLRFHAGFDNQEQQTAFLMLYDSNNLCLQPALTSGPVPRGSYEVPLGGGVAGAAFLQRQIIAWKNDPNSKSLIKPPSSGALNSHWVLALPVFHQGGPDATGKELDTEPGAVLGVITLGSSSAASKISDCEPNEDDPTDKSGEEIGQEAQKLAQECVFDILNIIGKAGGNTDPVAPTVP
;
A
#
# COMPACT_ATOMS: atom_id res chain seq x y z
N MET A 1 2.25 11.28 9.71
CA MET A 1 3.23 11.60 8.65
C MET A 1 4.34 12.40 9.29
N ALA A 2 5.58 12.12 8.94
CA ALA A 2 6.71 12.84 9.51
C ALA A 2 6.69 14.29 9.02
N ARG A 3 6.88 15.23 9.94
CA ARG A 3 7.05 16.66 9.63
C ARG A 3 8.14 17.24 10.50
N ILE A 4 9.14 17.83 9.84
CA ILE A 4 10.40 18.23 10.43
C ILE A 4 10.67 19.68 10.07
N ALA A 5 10.94 20.51 11.07
CA ALA A 5 11.50 21.85 10.87
C ALA A 5 13.02 21.76 10.96
N HIS A 6 13.73 22.15 9.91
CA HIS A 6 15.20 22.24 9.91
C HIS A 6 15.64 23.70 9.87
N ILE A 7 16.43 24.07 10.88
CA ILE A 7 17.08 25.37 11.04
C ILE A 7 18.58 25.18 11.28
N SER A 8 19.38 26.22 11.04
CA SER A 8 20.83 26.16 11.19
C SER A 8 21.41 27.54 11.45
N ASP A 9 22.61 27.61 12.03
CA ASP A 9 23.41 28.84 12.11
C ASP A 9 22.57 29.99 12.68
N ILE A 10 22.05 29.76 13.89
CA ILE A 10 21.24 30.72 14.64
C ILE A 10 22.09 31.93 15.02
N HIS A 11 23.37 31.71 15.38
CA HIS A 11 24.34 32.75 15.74
C HIS A 11 23.78 33.75 16.75
N PHE A 12 23.21 33.26 17.85
CA PHE A 12 22.75 34.13 18.92
C PHE A 12 23.93 34.87 19.55
N GLY A 13 23.96 36.19 19.32
CA GLY A 13 25.12 37.00 19.66
C GLY A 13 25.06 38.41 19.06
N THR A 14 26.21 38.89 18.63
CA THR A 14 26.36 40.18 17.96
C THR A 14 25.64 40.24 16.62
N THR A 15 25.60 39.14 15.87
CA THR A 15 25.04 39.09 14.51
C THR A 15 23.55 38.74 14.47
N PHE A 16 22.93 38.47 15.62
CA PHE A 16 21.54 38.02 15.70
C PHE A 16 20.49 39.10 15.34
N ASN A 17 19.46 38.69 14.62
CA ASN A 17 18.31 39.49 14.23
C ASN A 17 17.02 38.96 14.89
N PHE A 18 16.57 39.64 15.93
CA PHE A 18 15.38 39.29 16.70
C PHE A 18 14.08 39.27 15.88
N GLU A 19 13.94 40.15 14.91
CA GLU A 19 12.70 40.22 14.11
C GLU A 19 12.59 39.02 13.19
N ILE A 20 13.69 38.66 12.53
CA ILE A 20 13.75 37.46 11.67
C ILE A 20 13.53 36.21 12.52
N TRP A 21 14.19 36.09 13.68
CA TRP A 21 13.97 34.96 14.58
C TRP A 21 12.50 34.83 14.98
N ASN A 22 11.84 35.91 15.40
CA ASN A 22 10.44 35.82 15.81
C ASN A 22 9.52 35.39 14.67
N LYS A 23 9.73 35.90 13.44
CA LYS A 23 8.98 35.42 12.26
C LYS A 23 9.21 33.93 12.00
N THR A 24 10.47 33.49 12.02
CA THR A 24 10.82 32.08 11.83
C THR A 24 10.25 31.20 12.94
N LYS A 25 10.27 31.67 14.19
CA LYS A 25 9.71 30.99 15.35
C LYS A 25 8.19 30.82 15.22
N ASP A 26 7.49 31.90 14.89
CA ASP A 26 6.04 31.88 14.70
C ASP A 26 5.68 30.91 13.57
N GLU A 27 6.48 30.86 12.50
CA GLU A 27 6.30 29.89 11.42
C GLU A 27 6.52 28.46 11.92
N ILE A 28 7.62 28.16 12.65
CA ILE A 28 7.86 26.82 13.22
C ILE A 28 6.66 26.38 14.08
N ILE A 29 6.15 27.27 14.94
CA ILE A 29 4.99 27.00 15.79
C ILE A 29 3.74 26.75 14.92
N GLY A 30 3.53 27.53 13.87
CA GLY A 30 2.42 27.36 12.91
C GLY A 30 2.50 26.03 12.16
N LEU A 31 3.70 25.55 11.83
CA LEU A 31 3.92 24.26 11.19
C LEU A 31 3.59 23.06 12.10
N ARG A 32 3.66 23.24 13.42
CA ARG A 32 3.50 22.18 14.43
C ARG A 32 4.29 20.90 14.09
N PRO A 33 5.60 21.01 13.81
CA PRO A 33 6.42 19.83 13.53
C PRO A 33 6.49 18.94 14.78
N ARG A 34 6.66 17.63 14.59
CA ARG A 34 7.00 16.72 15.69
C ARG A 34 8.50 16.70 15.97
N THR A 35 9.31 17.12 15.00
CA THR A 35 10.76 17.07 15.06
C THR A 35 11.32 18.42 14.64
N ILE A 36 12.18 19.01 15.46
CA ILE A 36 12.98 20.19 15.10
C ILE A 36 14.44 19.76 15.02
N ILE A 37 15.12 20.04 13.91
CA ILE A 37 16.54 19.74 13.73
C ILE A 37 17.32 21.04 13.65
N VAL A 38 18.37 21.17 14.46
CA VAL A 38 19.28 22.32 14.45
C VAL A 38 20.70 21.86 14.14
N SER A 39 21.20 22.23 12.95
CA SER A 39 22.50 21.77 12.44
C SER A 39 23.70 22.65 12.85
N GLY A 40 23.76 23.06 14.12
CA GLY A 40 24.91 23.74 14.71
C GLY A 40 24.93 25.27 14.57
N ASP A 41 25.94 25.86 15.22
CA ASP A 41 26.16 27.30 15.38
C ASP A 41 24.94 28.00 16.02
N PHE A 42 24.61 27.57 17.24
CA PHE A 42 23.55 28.17 18.05
C PHE A 42 23.93 29.60 18.47
N THR A 43 25.21 29.83 18.75
CA THR A 43 25.73 31.06 19.34
C THR A 43 26.98 31.54 18.60
N ASP A 44 27.27 32.84 18.63
CA ASP A 44 28.49 33.41 18.02
C ASP A 44 29.79 32.89 18.70
N ASP A 45 29.68 32.49 19.97
CA ASP A 45 30.77 32.02 20.83
C ASP A 45 30.26 31.02 21.89
N PRO A 46 31.13 30.16 22.47
CA PRO A 46 30.72 29.05 23.34
C PRO A 46 30.41 29.47 24.79
N ASP A 47 29.74 30.62 24.96
CA ASP A 47 29.29 31.12 26.27
C ASP A 47 28.12 30.27 26.80
N PRO A 48 28.25 29.70 28.02
CA PRO A 48 27.19 28.88 28.60
C PRO A 48 25.82 29.56 28.75
N LEU A 49 25.77 30.88 28.99
CA LEU A 49 24.52 31.62 29.12
C LEU A 49 23.83 31.75 27.77
N LEU A 50 24.59 31.99 26.69
CA LEU A 50 24.05 32.04 25.34
C LEU A 50 23.55 30.66 24.89
N LEU A 51 24.32 29.60 25.14
CA LEU A 51 23.91 28.22 24.84
C LEU A 51 22.66 27.83 25.64
N LEU A 52 22.59 28.21 26.91
CA LEU A 52 21.41 27.94 27.76
C LEU A 52 20.20 28.72 27.26
N ALA A 53 20.38 29.96 26.79
CA ALA A 53 19.31 30.74 26.19
C ALA A 53 18.78 30.13 24.90
N ALA A 54 19.66 29.66 24.02
CA ALA A 54 19.26 28.94 22.81
C ALA A 54 18.49 27.67 23.15
N LYS A 55 18.98 26.87 24.11
CA LYS A 55 18.27 25.69 24.61
C LYS A 55 16.89 26.02 25.17
N SER A 56 16.81 27.00 26.06
CA SER A 56 15.54 27.42 26.67
C SER A 56 14.52 27.87 25.63
N GLU A 57 14.95 28.60 24.60
CA GLU A 57 14.07 29.01 23.51
C GLU A 57 13.57 27.80 22.71
N LEU A 58 14.44 26.84 22.38
CA LEU A 58 14.04 25.61 21.67
C LEU A 58 13.06 24.76 22.48
N GLU A 59 13.27 24.62 23.79
CA GLU A 59 12.32 23.94 24.70
C GLU A 59 10.94 24.62 24.69
N ASP A 60 10.91 25.95 24.68
CA ASP A 60 9.68 26.73 24.62
C ASP A 60 8.98 26.58 23.27
N VAL A 61 9.73 26.57 22.17
CA VAL A 61 9.20 26.34 20.83
C VAL A 61 8.62 24.94 20.71
N CYS A 62 9.30 23.90 21.21
CA CYS A 62 8.76 22.54 21.24
C CYS A 62 7.45 22.49 22.04
N THR A 63 7.42 23.13 23.21
CA THR A 63 6.21 23.22 24.05
C THR A 63 5.05 23.89 23.31
N ALA A 64 5.33 24.97 22.56
CA ALA A 64 4.34 25.69 21.76
C ALA A 64 3.86 24.92 20.52
N CYS A 65 4.69 24.07 19.93
CA CYS A 65 4.31 23.20 18.80
C CYS A 65 3.33 22.09 19.22
N GLY A 66 3.39 21.67 20.48
CA GLY A 66 2.47 20.70 21.08
C GLY A 66 3.17 19.48 21.70
N PRO A 67 2.42 18.61 22.39
CA PRO A 67 2.97 17.47 23.09
C PRO A 67 3.66 16.48 22.14
N GLY A 68 4.82 15.98 22.54
CA GLY A 68 5.62 15.04 21.76
C GLY A 68 6.52 15.68 20.70
N THR A 69 6.64 17.01 20.67
CA THR A 69 7.64 17.70 19.83
C THR A 69 9.02 17.60 20.46
N GLU A 70 9.99 17.07 19.73
CA GLU A 70 11.38 16.90 20.16
C GLU A 70 12.33 17.69 19.27
N PHE A 71 13.49 18.09 19.82
CA PHE A 71 14.53 18.73 19.04
C PHE A 71 15.87 17.97 19.09
N PHE A 72 16.52 17.91 17.93
CA PHE A 72 17.76 17.19 17.67
C PHE A 72 18.85 18.16 17.21
N ILE A 73 20.04 18.02 17.76
CA ILE A 73 21.11 19.00 17.60
C ILE A 73 22.46 18.36 17.29
N VAL A 74 23.30 19.11 16.60
CA VAL A 74 24.75 18.89 16.52
C VAL A 74 25.46 20.21 16.82
N PRO A 75 26.66 20.20 17.41
CA PRO A 75 27.44 21.42 17.57
C PRO A 75 28.00 21.88 16.23
N GLY A 76 28.03 23.19 16.02
CA GLY A 76 28.87 23.85 15.03
C GLY A 76 30.21 24.29 15.61
N ASN A 77 31.02 24.94 14.77
CA ASN A 77 32.36 25.35 15.19
C ASN A 77 32.32 26.51 16.19
N HIS A 78 31.34 27.43 16.10
CA HIS A 78 31.19 28.54 17.04
C HIS A 78 30.65 28.11 18.43
N ASP A 79 29.96 26.98 18.48
CA ASP A 79 29.48 26.38 19.74
C ASP A 79 30.61 25.77 20.58
N LEU A 80 31.75 25.49 19.94
CA LEU A 80 32.88 24.77 20.53
C LEU A 80 34.19 25.56 20.51
N LEU A 81 34.34 26.57 19.66
CA LEU A 81 35.58 27.31 19.48
C LEU A 81 35.31 28.81 19.66
N ASP A 82 36.18 29.48 20.41
CA ASP A 82 36.12 30.94 20.52
C ASP A 82 36.39 31.53 19.11
N LEU A 83 35.53 32.44 18.65
CA LEU A 83 35.57 33.00 17.29
C LEU A 83 35.47 31.95 16.16
N GLY A 84 35.03 30.72 16.46
CA GLY A 84 34.90 29.64 15.48
C GLY A 84 36.22 28.96 15.09
N ASN A 85 37.37 29.41 15.62
CA ASN A 85 38.70 28.91 15.23
C ASN A 85 39.73 28.83 16.37
N ILE A 86 39.47 29.43 17.55
CA ILE A 86 40.37 29.36 18.70
C ILE A 86 39.88 28.28 19.68
N PHE A 87 40.75 27.30 19.95
CA PHE A 87 40.43 26.22 20.87
C PHE A 87 40.35 26.72 22.32
N HIS A 88 39.18 26.56 22.94
CA HIS A 88 39.01 26.73 24.37
C HIS A 88 38.98 25.36 25.07
N PRO A 89 40.00 24.97 25.86
CA PRO A 89 39.97 23.73 26.63
C PRO A 89 38.76 23.77 27.58
N ARG A 90 37.80 22.86 27.38
CA ARG A 90 36.49 22.69 28.09
C ARG A 90 35.24 23.20 27.37
N SER A 91 35.31 23.88 26.21
CA SER A 91 34.10 24.30 25.47
C SER A 91 33.17 23.13 25.11
N ALA A 92 33.70 22.04 24.56
CA ALA A 92 32.92 20.82 24.30
C ALA A 92 32.25 20.25 25.56
N LYS A 93 32.93 20.31 26.71
CA LYS A 93 32.31 19.93 27.97
C LYS A 93 31.17 20.88 28.36
N LYS A 94 31.30 22.19 28.13
CA LYS A 94 30.24 23.17 28.40
C LYS A 94 29.03 22.92 27.51
N PHE A 95 29.25 22.75 26.20
CA PHE A 95 28.20 22.40 25.24
C PHE A 95 27.48 21.14 25.71
N ASP A 96 28.21 20.05 25.98
CA ASP A 96 27.64 18.80 26.47
C ASP A 96 26.80 18.98 27.74
N HIS A 97 27.29 19.79 28.70
CA HIS A 97 26.57 20.05 29.94
C HIS A 97 25.26 20.79 29.66
N VAL A 98 25.31 21.90 28.92
CA VAL A 98 24.12 22.70 28.60
C VAL A 98 23.12 21.87 27.79
N MET A 99 23.60 21.26 26.72
CA MET A 99 22.78 20.71 25.66
C MET A 99 22.32 19.27 25.87
N PHE A 100 22.86 18.51 26.84
CA PHE A 100 22.45 17.12 27.09
C PHE A 100 22.22 16.77 28.57
N HIS A 101 22.14 17.76 29.45
CA HIS A 101 21.75 17.59 30.85
C HIS A 101 20.47 18.36 31.18
N ASP A 102 19.79 17.94 32.25
CA ASP A 102 18.67 18.69 32.81
C ASP A 102 19.14 20.05 33.35
N THR A 103 18.61 21.10 32.74
CA THR A 103 18.90 22.51 33.05
C THR A 103 17.72 23.22 33.71
N THR A 104 16.64 22.51 34.07
CA THR A 104 15.38 23.11 34.54
C THR A 104 15.57 24.00 35.77
N ASN A 105 16.26 23.48 36.79
CA ASN A 105 16.49 24.24 38.03
C ASN A 105 17.44 25.42 37.80
N LEU A 106 18.47 25.23 36.99
CA LEU A 106 19.39 26.31 36.61
C LEU A 106 18.66 27.44 35.88
N ARG A 107 17.83 27.10 34.89
CA ARG A 107 16.98 28.04 34.14
C ARG A 107 16.08 28.82 35.09
N LYS A 108 15.31 28.15 35.96
CA LYS A 108 14.41 28.79 36.92
C LYS A 108 15.13 29.75 37.87
N ASN A 109 16.27 29.32 38.42
CA ASN A 109 17.06 30.14 39.35
C ASN A 109 17.64 31.37 38.65
N LEU A 110 18.14 31.22 37.43
CA LEU A 110 18.64 32.34 36.63
C LEU A 110 17.51 33.31 36.25
N GLU A 111 16.38 32.83 35.75
CA GLU A 111 15.23 33.68 35.40
C GLU A 111 14.72 34.45 36.62
N SER A 112 14.66 33.81 37.79
CA SER A 112 14.29 34.46 39.05
C SER A 112 15.29 35.53 39.49
N GLY A 113 16.59 35.26 39.39
CA GLY A 113 17.64 36.21 39.79
C GLY A 113 17.83 37.37 38.79
N LEU A 114 17.55 37.12 37.52
CA LEU A 114 17.70 38.09 36.44
C LEU A 114 16.45 38.98 36.25
N GLY A 115 15.27 38.49 36.65
CA GLY A 115 14.01 39.21 36.51
C GLY A 115 13.45 39.23 35.08
N PHE A 116 13.94 38.35 34.20
CA PHE A 116 13.39 38.18 32.85
C PHE A 116 13.52 36.71 32.40
N LYS A 117 12.73 36.34 31.38
CA LYS A 117 12.70 34.99 30.81
C LYS A 117 13.93 34.76 29.93
N LEU A 118 14.64 33.66 30.15
CA LEU A 118 15.82 33.32 29.37
C LEU A 118 15.39 32.81 27.98
N GLY A 119 16.02 33.32 26.93
CA GLY A 119 15.69 32.96 25.55
C GLY A 119 16.45 33.80 24.53
N LEU A 120 16.06 33.71 23.27
CA LEU A 120 16.68 34.45 22.17
C LEU A 120 16.13 35.88 22.09
N ASN A 121 16.35 36.66 23.15
CA ASN A 121 15.80 38.01 23.34
C ASN A 121 16.88 39.07 23.69
N ARG A 122 16.48 40.34 23.63
CA ARG A 122 17.41 41.48 23.79
C ARG A 122 17.97 41.55 25.21
N GLU A 123 17.17 41.21 26.20
CA GLU A 123 17.50 41.18 27.61
C GLU A 123 18.64 40.19 27.87
N THR A 124 18.49 38.95 27.43
CA THR A 124 19.52 37.90 27.55
C THR A 124 20.83 38.33 26.89
N LEU A 125 20.77 38.87 25.67
CA LEU A 125 21.96 39.31 24.95
C LEU A 125 22.66 40.50 25.63
N ARG A 126 21.89 41.46 26.15
CA ARG A 126 22.41 42.61 26.90
C ARG A 126 23.13 42.16 28.17
N TRP A 127 22.58 41.15 28.85
CA TRP A 127 23.16 40.56 30.04
C TRP A 127 24.46 39.80 29.75
N ALA A 128 24.49 38.99 28.69
CA ALA A 128 25.71 38.27 28.29
C ALA A 128 26.89 39.21 27.95
N LYS A 129 26.60 40.42 27.44
CA LYS A 129 27.62 41.42 27.08
C LYS A 129 28.13 42.27 28.25
N PHE A 130 27.57 42.14 29.46
CA PHE A 130 27.88 43.05 30.56
C PHE A 130 29.32 42.81 31.11
N PRO A 131 30.25 43.79 31.05
CA PRO A 131 31.66 43.59 31.40
C PRO A 131 31.91 43.15 32.85
N ARG A 132 31.04 43.57 33.77
CA ARG A 132 31.09 43.18 35.19
C ARG A 132 30.90 41.67 35.36
N PHE A 133 30.14 41.00 34.49
CA PHE A 133 29.95 39.55 34.51
C PHE A 133 31.12 38.78 33.88
N ARG A 134 31.76 39.31 32.83
CA ARG A 134 33.05 38.77 32.34
C ARG A 134 34.13 38.80 33.44
N ARG A 135 34.06 39.77 34.38
CA ARG A 135 34.97 39.88 35.55
C ARG A 135 34.53 39.06 36.77
N MET A 136 33.23 38.95 37.05
CA MET A 136 32.68 38.05 38.07
C MET A 136 32.71 36.62 37.55
N ARG A 137 33.92 36.01 37.47
CA ARG A 137 34.19 34.66 36.94
C ARG A 137 32.96 33.72 37.02
N PRO A 138 32.13 33.65 35.97
CA PRO A 138 30.97 32.76 35.94
C PRO A 138 31.38 31.28 36.00
N ARG A 139 32.68 31.02 35.76
CA ARG A 139 33.36 29.72 35.89
C ARG A 139 33.13 29.02 37.23
N ASN A 140 32.83 29.72 38.32
CA ASN A 140 32.59 29.05 39.62
C ASN A 140 31.10 28.92 39.92
N TRP A 141 30.25 29.92 39.67
CA TRP A 141 28.83 29.84 40.06
C TRP A 141 27.99 28.91 39.17
N LEU A 142 28.17 28.98 37.85
CA LEU A 142 27.52 28.03 36.94
C LEU A 142 28.00 26.60 37.21
N TRP A 143 29.26 26.38 37.58
CA TRP A 143 29.80 25.03 37.83
C TRP A 143 29.44 24.44 39.20
N VAL A 144 29.17 25.26 40.21
CA VAL A 144 29.11 24.80 41.61
C VAL A 144 27.69 24.49 42.10
N GLU A 145 26.62 25.05 41.50
CA GLU A 145 25.32 25.01 42.20
C GLU A 145 24.14 24.22 41.59
N THR A 146 24.12 23.76 40.33
CA THR A 146 22.81 23.26 39.81
C THR A 146 22.82 22.22 38.69
N TRP A 147 23.97 21.70 38.23
CA TRP A 147 23.96 20.71 37.14
C TRP A 147 23.66 19.31 37.66
N SER A 148 22.52 18.77 37.24
CA SER A 148 22.19 17.38 37.44
C SER A 148 23.08 16.51 36.55
N GLY A 149 23.57 15.37 37.06
CA GLY A 149 24.18 14.33 36.21
C GLY A 149 23.19 13.68 35.23
N LYS A 150 21.88 13.92 35.42
CA LYS A 150 20.77 13.38 34.62
C LYS A 150 20.65 14.11 33.28
N CYS A 151 20.18 13.40 32.26
CA CYS A 151 19.71 14.03 31.02
C CYS A 151 18.43 14.83 31.29
N ASP A 152 18.08 15.72 30.37
CA ASP A 152 16.82 16.47 30.35
C ASP A 152 15.60 15.62 29.91
N GLY A 153 15.79 14.32 29.67
CA GLY A 153 14.72 13.39 29.32
C GLY A 153 14.38 13.36 27.82
N ARG A 154 14.93 14.28 27.03
CA ARG A 154 14.80 14.26 25.57
C ARG A 154 15.42 12.99 24.99
N LEU A 155 14.83 12.49 23.91
CA LEU A 155 15.26 11.25 23.25
C LEU A 155 16.75 11.27 22.90
N GLN A 156 17.22 12.32 22.22
CA GLN A 156 18.62 12.44 21.84
C GLN A 156 19.55 12.50 23.05
N SER A 157 19.17 13.20 24.12
CA SER A 157 19.98 13.27 25.34
C SER A 157 20.12 11.89 25.99
N CYS A 158 19.06 11.10 26.03
CA CYS A 158 19.12 9.71 26.47
C CYS A 158 20.03 8.87 25.56
N ASP A 159 19.90 9.01 24.24
CA ASP A 159 20.72 8.28 23.25
C ASP A 159 22.19 8.61 23.34
N TYR A 160 22.51 9.88 23.56
CA TYR A 160 23.88 10.31 23.81
C TYR A 160 24.48 9.64 25.05
N ARG A 161 23.68 9.45 26.11
CA ARG A 161 24.12 8.69 27.30
C ARG A 161 24.26 7.21 27.02
N ARG A 162 23.33 6.61 26.27
CA ARG A 162 23.40 5.21 25.85
C ARG A 162 24.66 4.92 25.03
N ALA A 163 25.04 5.86 24.16
CA ALA A 163 26.27 5.82 23.38
C ALA A 163 27.55 6.10 24.22
N GLY A 164 27.42 6.29 25.54
CA GLY A 164 28.55 6.58 26.42
C GLY A 164 29.14 7.97 26.23
N LYS A 165 28.31 8.98 25.90
CA LYS A 165 28.70 10.35 25.55
C LYS A 165 29.64 10.40 24.35
N ARG A 166 29.24 9.71 23.28
CA ARG A 166 29.99 9.62 22.03
C ARG A 166 29.06 9.82 20.86
N TRP A 167 29.62 10.37 19.80
CA TRP A 167 28.99 10.47 18.49
C TRP A 167 29.28 9.22 17.65
N PRO A 168 28.43 8.88 16.66
CA PRO A 168 27.11 9.47 16.43
C PRO A 168 26.08 9.13 17.52
N THR A 169 25.01 9.92 17.60
CA THR A 169 23.80 9.54 18.34
C THR A 169 22.73 9.07 17.37
N HIS A 170 22.10 7.93 17.67
CA HIS A 170 21.01 7.38 16.86
C HIS A 170 19.70 7.45 17.62
N SER A 171 18.75 8.22 17.09
CA SER A 171 17.44 8.43 17.69
C SER A 171 16.35 8.05 16.70
N ILE A 172 15.35 7.28 17.15
CA ILE A 172 14.17 6.96 16.33
C ILE A 172 12.98 7.76 16.88
N HIS A 173 12.53 8.76 16.13
CA HIS A 173 11.41 9.62 16.49
C HIS A 173 10.42 9.73 15.34
N ASP A 174 9.14 9.49 15.58
CA ASP A 174 8.07 9.55 14.55
C ASP A 174 8.44 8.77 13.27
N GLN A 175 8.95 7.54 13.45
CA GLN A 175 9.43 6.65 12.37
C GLN A 175 10.59 7.20 11.53
N THR A 176 11.28 8.22 12.02
CA THR A 176 12.49 8.78 11.42
C THR A 176 13.70 8.39 12.25
N LEU A 177 14.68 7.72 11.63
CA LEU A 177 16.00 7.52 12.22
C LEU A 177 16.82 8.79 11.99
N ILE A 178 17.15 9.47 13.07
CA ILE A 178 17.97 10.68 13.08
C ILE A 178 19.34 10.30 13.63
N THR A 179 20.37 10.46 12.81
CA THR A 179 21.77 10.18 13.15
C THR A 179 22.54 11.49 13.18
N CYS A 180 22.86 11.95 14.38
CA CYS A 180 23.59 13.20 14.57
C CYS A 180 25.09 12.90 14.66
N LEU A 181 25.90 13.66 13.93
CA LEU A 181 27.33 13.47 13.74
C LEU A 181 28.07 14.74 14.18
N ASP A 182 29.16 14.57 14.94
CA ASP A 182 30.02 15.70 15.30
C ASP A 182 31.10 15.89 14.24
N SER A 183 30.94 16.95 13.47
CA SER A 183 31.88 17.35 12.42
C SER A 183 33.07 18.18 12.90
N ASN A 184 33.16 18.51 14.19
CA ASN A 184 34.22 19.32 14.78
C ASN A 184 35.43 18.47 15.22
N ASN A 185 35.95 17.61 14.33
CA ASN A 185 36.94 16.62 14.71
C ASN A 185 38.26 17.25 15.24
N PRO A 186 38.61 17.01 16.52
CA PRO A 186 39.80 17.57 17.14
C PRO A 186 41.13 17.03 16.59
N VAL A 187 41.16 15.94 15.82
CA VAL A 187 42.43 15.40 15.29
C VAL A 187 43.05 16.31 14.23
N LEU A 188 42.26 17.20 13.61
CA LEU A 188 42.73 18.17 12.61
C LEU A 188 43.35 19.45 13.21
N ARG A 189 43.63 19.45 14.52
CA ARG A 189 43.94 20.60 15.40
C ARG A 189 45.06 21.58 15.00
N GLN A 190 45.89 21.29 14.00
CA GLN A 190 47.11 22.10 13.78
C GLN A 190 46.97 23.24 12.76
N PHE A 191 46.00 23.24 11.82
CA PHE A 191 46.00 24.25 10.73
C PHE A 191 44.63 24.54 10.10
N VAL A 192 43.50 24.52 10.81
CA VAL A 192 42.22 24.69 10.11
C VAL A 192 41.27 25.72 10.69
N PHE A 193 41.03 26.72 9.85
CA PHE A 193 40.39 28.00 10.14
C PHE A 193 38.87 27.90 10.29
N ALA A 194 38.24 26.83 9.77
CA ALA A 194 36.80 26.53 9.86
C ALA A 194 36.42 25.15 9.24
N THR A 195 37.36 24.23 8.99
CA THR A 195 37.00 22.93 8.37
C THR A 195 36.45 21.96 9.41
N GLY A 196 35.61 21.05 8.93
CA GLY A 196 35.23 19.85 9.66
C GLY A 196 35.84 18.56 9.11
N ALA A 197 35.73 17.50 9.91
CA ALA A 197 35.81 16.12 9.43
C ALA A 197 34.98 15.21 10.34
N ILE A 198 34.51 14.09 9.81
CA ILE A 198 33.94 13.02 10.63
C ILE A 198 35.05 12.05 11.01
N ALA A 199 35.26 11.82 12.30
CA ALA A 199 36.26 10.87 12.75
C ALA A 199 35.92 9.45 12.29
N ARG A 200 36.93 8.63 11.95
CA ARG A 200 36.71 7.27 11.41
C ARG A 200 35.83 6.40 12.31
N ASN A 201 36.03 6.51 13.62
CA ASN A 201 35.22 5.81 14.62
C ASN A 201 33.74 6.26 14.65
N GLN A 202 33.40 7.45 14.18
CA GLN A 202 32.00 7.87 13.99
C GLN A 202 31.41 7.20 12.74
N ILE A 203 32.16 7.20 11.62
CA ILE A 203 31.76 6.54 10.37
C ILE A 203 31.51 5.04 10.62
N ASP A 204 32.46 4.34 11.25
CA ASP A 204 32.34 2.92 11.54
C ASP A 204 31.15 2.59 12.46
N ARG A 205 30.68 3.57 13.25
CA ARG A 205 29.55 3.43 14.17
C ARG A 205 28.20 3.79 13.59
N ILE A 206 28.12 4.33 12.38
CA ILE A 206 26.84 4.60 11.71
C ILE A 206 25.96 3.33 11.69
N ASN A 207 26.59 2.14 11.70
CA ASN A 207 25.94 0.83 11.65
C ASN A 207 25.89 0.07 12.97
N ALA A 208 26.41 0.62 14.06
CA ALA A 208 26.58 -0.14 15.29
C ALA A 208 25.20 -0.52 15.88
N PRO A 209 24.83 -1.82 15.93
CA PRO A 209 23.48 -2.26 16.30
C PRO A 209 23.19 -2.16 17.81
N GLY A 210 24.00 -1.44 18.58
CA GLY A 210 23.96 -1.44 20.05
C GLY A 210 23.56 -0.09 20.62
N LEU A 211 22.26 0.17 20.76
CA LEU A 211 21.77 1.10 21.79
C LEU A 211 21.45 0.25 23.02
N LEU A 212 21.97 0.62 24.19
CA LEU A 212 21.49 0.08 25.46
C LEU A 212 19.95 0.20 25.51
N GLU A 213 19.24 -0.78 26.06
CA GLU A 213 17.78 -0.76 26.03
C GLU A 213 17.17 0.43 26.80
N SER A 214 17.85 0.96 27.81
CA SER A 214 17.39 2.10 28.60
C SER A 214 18.47 3.15 28.83
N CYS A 215 18.08 4.41 29.11
CA CYS A 215 19.09 5.38 29.55
C CYS A 215 19.64 4.95 30.92
N PRO A 216 20.98 4.83 31.07
CA PRO A 216 21.59 4.54 32.38
C PRO A 216 21.34 5.66 33.42
N CYS A 217 20.84 6.81 32.99
CA CYS A 217 20.71 8.03 33.77
C CYS A 217 19.33 8.25 34.42
N CYS A 218 18.25 7.91 33.71
CA CYS A 218 16.87 8.21 34.10
C CYS A 218 15.95 6.99 34.00
N GLY A 219 16.46 5.84 33.52
CA GLY A 219 15.66 4.62 33.38
C GLY A 219 14.55 4.70 32.33
N ALA A 220 14.46 5.79 31.55
CA ALA A 220 13.50 5.92 30.47
C ALA A 220 13.63 4.74 29.49
N ARG A 221 12.49 4.11 29.18
CA ARG A 221 12.37 2.93 28.32
C ARG A 221 12.73 3.26 26.87
N THR A 222 13.18 2.20 26.17
CA THR A 222 13.49 2.05 24.74
C THR A 222 12.68 2.94 23.80
N ASN A 223 13.29 3.27 22.65
CA ASN A 223 12.60 3.73 21.42
C ASN A 223 11.23 3.05 21.38
N GLY A 224 10.14 3.83 21.50
CA GLY A 224 8.82 3.30 21.89
C GLY A 224 8.33 2.15 21.01
N ALA A 225 7.20 1.53 21.38
CA ALA A 225 6.54 0.42 20.66
C ALA A 225 6.45 0.55 19.12
N ASN A 226 6.66 1.76 18.57
CA ASN A 226 6.83 2.05 17.15
C ASN A 226 8.14 1.55 16.50
N ALA A 227 9.13 1.03 17.24
CA ALA A 227 10.32 0.41 16.62
C ALA A 227 9.93 -0.76 15.69
N ASP A 228 8.80 -1.42 15.96
CA ASP A 228 8.23 -2.48 15.11
C ASP A 228 7.50 -1.97 13.86
N ASN A 229 7.11 -0.69 13.81
CA ASN A 229 6.39 -0.09 12.67
C ASN A 229 7.30 0.26 11.47
N GLY A 230 8.62 0.04 11.62
CA GLY A 230 9.63 0.30 10.60
C GLY A 230 10.07 1.77 10.51
N ILE A 231 11.24 1.98 9.91
CA ILE A 231 11.82 3.30 9.65
C ILE A 231 11.32 3.78 8.30
N LEU A 232 10.71 4.97 8.26
CA LEU A 232 10.27 5.65 7.03
C LEU A 232 11.39 6.49 6.44
N LEU A 233 12.02 7.33 7.27
CA LEU A 233 13.09 8.25 6.87
C LEU A 233 14.37 7.98 7.66
N ARG A 234 15.52 8.07 7.00
CA ARG A 234 16.86 8.08 7.62
C ARG A 234 17.54 9.41 7.31
N ILE A 235 17.89 10.14 8.36
CA ILE A 235 18.44 11.50 8.27
C ILE A 235 19.77 11.54 8.99
N ALA A 236 20.82 11.98 8.31
CA ALA A 236 22.09 12.34 8.91
C ALA A 236 22.09 13.85 9.17
N VAL A 237 22.57 14.25 10.35
CA VAL A 237 22.69 15.67 10.73
C VAL A 237 24.14 15.93 11.09
N LEU A 238 24.74 16.97 10.51
CA LEU A 238 26.08 17.47 10.83
C LEU A 238 26.11 18.99 10.63
N HIS A 239 27.20 19.66 10.98
CA HIS A 239 27.30 21.12 10.79
C HIS A 239 28.03 21.48 9.50
N HIS A 240 29.27 21.01 9.32
CA HIS A 240 30.08 21.34 8.14
C HIS A 240 29.53 20.68 6.87
N HIS A 241 29.62 21.38 5.75
CA HIS A 241 29.03 20.92 4.49
C HIS A 241 29.85 19.78 3.86
N PRO A 242 29.22 18.64 3.51
CA PRO A 242 29.90 17.46 2.99
C PRO A 242 30.27 17.56 1.50
N MET A 243 29.82 18.63 0.83
CA MET A 243 30.07 18.88 -0.59
C MET A 243 30.19 20.38 -0.87
N PRO A 244 30.90 20.79 -1.93
CA PRO A 244 31.06 22.20 -2.28
C PRO A 244 29.71 22.90 -2.49
N ILE A 245 29.62 24.15 -2.03
CA ILE A 245 28.42 24.97 -2.17
C ILE A 245 28.63 26.01 -3.25
N ALA A 246 27.74 26.03 -4.25
CA ALA A 246 27.84 26.97 -5.37
C ALA A 246 27.98 28.43 -4.90
N VAL A 247 28.93 29.14 -5.51
CA VAL A 247 29.09 30.59 -5.32
C VAL A 247 28.00 31.29 -6.13
N ARG A 248 27.23 32.18 -5.52
CA ARG A 248 26.21 32.98 -6.24
C ARG A 248 26.89 34.07 -7.09
N ASP A 249 26.14 34.60 -8.06
CA ASP A 249 26.44 35.82 -8.84
C ASP A 249 26.53 37.08 -7.96
N LYS A 250 27.45 37.12 -7.00
CA LYS A 250 28.04 38.39 -6.56
C LYS A 250 29.10 38.76 -7.61
N SER A 251 29.38 40.06 -7.76
CA SER A 251 30.37 40.60 -8.71
C SER A 251 31.62 39.71 -8.80
N LEU A 252 32.12 39.48 -10.02
CA LEU A 252 33.28 38.63 -10.33
C LEU A 252 34.47 38.84 -9.35
N ASP A 253 34.67 40.06 -8.85
CA ASP A 253 35.73 40.42 -7.89
C ASP A 253 35.68 39.68 -6.54
N ASN A 254 34.49 39.23 -6.08
CA ASN A 254 34.35 38.48 -4.82
C ASN A 254 34.31 36.96 -5.02
N GLN A 255 34.14 36.48 -6.26
CA GLN A 255 34.13 35.05 -6.55
C GLN A 255 35.51 34.43 -6.33
N ASP A 256 36.58 35.11 -6.72
CA ASP A 256 37.96 34.64 -6.52
C ASP A 256 38.33 34.51 -5.03
N ALA A 257 37.85 35.44 -4.20
CA ALA A 257 38.10 35.41 -2.76
C ALA A 257 37.32 34.28 -2.06
N GLU A 258 36.04 34.10 -2.39
CA GLU A 258 35.23 33.00 -1.84
C GLU A 258 35.74 31.63 -2.33
N ALA A 259 36.10 31.51 -3.61
CA ALA A 259 36.65 30.27 -4.17
C ALA A 259 37.97 29.86 -3.53
N ARG A 260 38.82 30.82 -3.11
CA ARG A 260 40.05 30.54 -2.36
C ARG A 260 39.81 30.05 -0.94
N LEU A 261 38.69 30.41 -0.33
CA LEU A 261 38.34 30.03 1.04
C LEU A 261 37.57 28.70 1.10
N GLU A 262 36.82 28.34 0.06
CA GLU A 262 36.01 27.13 0.01
C GLU A 262 36.74 25.83 0.41
N PRO A 263 38.00 25.56 -0.04
CA PRO A 263 38.73 24.36 0.36
C PRO A 263 38.98 24.24 1.87
N PHE A 264 38.88 25.35 2.61
CA PHE A 264 39.07 25.40 4.05
C PHE A 264 37.74 25.29 4.84
N LEU A 265 36.60 25.33 4.16
CA LEU A 265 35.25 25.25 4.74
C LEU A 265 34.56 23.90 4.49
N ILE A 266 34.96 23.19 3.44
CA ILE A 266 34.41 21.85 3.11
C ILE A 266 34.83 20.81 4.14
N LEU A 267 33.94 19.86 4.44
CA LEU A 267 34.24 18.67 5.22
C LEU A 267 35.31 17.80 4.51
N LYS A 268 36.50 17.65 5.12
CA LYS A 268 37.66 17.00 4.46
C LYS A 268 37.40 15.59 3.94
N ASN A 269 36.54 14.82 4.62
CA ASN A 269 36.15 13.47 4.23
C ASN A 269 34.66 13.36 3.89
N GLY A 270 34.10 14.42 3.29
CA GLY A 270 32.72 14.48 2.82
C GLY A 270 32.35 13.35 1.87
N GLY A 271 33.23 13.02 0.92
CA GLY A 271 33.01 11.90 -0.01
C GLY A 271 32.86 10.55 0.68
N ASP A 272 33.75 10.22 1.61
CA ASP A 272 33.70 8.97 2.39
C ASP A 272 32.42 8.88 3.23
N LEU A 273 32.02 10.00 3.84
CA LEU A 273 30.79 10.09 4.62
C LEU A 273 29.56 9.85 3.74
N ILE A 274 29.43 10.58 2.62
CA ILE A 274 28.29 10.43 1.71
C ILE A 274 28.22 8.99 1.19
N HIS A 275 29.35 8.42 0.81
CA HIS A 275 29.42 7.03 0.36
C HIS A 275 28.91 6.04 1.41
N GLU A 276 29.36 6.18 2.67
CA GLU A 276 28.88 5.31 3.75
C GLU A 276 27.38 5.53 4.03
N LEU A 277 26.92 6.78 4.06
CA LEU A 277 25.50 7.10 4.26
C LEU A 277 24.60 6.52 3.15
N GLN A 278 25.05 6.54 1.89
CA GLN A 278 24.34 5.90 0.77
C GLN A 278 24.34 4.38 0.88
N ARG A 279 25.46 3.77 1.27
CA ARG A 279 25.53 2.33 1.56
C ARG A 279 24.53 1.93 2.65
N GLN A 280 24.29 2.83 3.60
CA GLN A 280 23.29 2.69 4.65
C GLN A 280 21.91 3.26 4.30
N ARG A 281 21.70 3.60 3.03
CA ARG A 281 20.40 4.03 2.49
C ARG A 281 19.82 5.19 3.29
N PHE A 282 20.65 6.17 3.67
CA PHE A 282 20.16 7.43 4.22
C PHE A 282 19.46 8.25 3.14
N ASP A 283 18.36 8.89 3.51
CA ASP A 283 17.51 9.66 2.59
C ASP A 283 17.95 11.12 2.53
N LEU A 284 18.35 11.68 3.68
CA LEU A 284 18.73 13.07 3.81
C LEU A 284 20.03 13.25 4.61
N ILE A 285 20.80 14.27 4.22
CA ILE A 285 21.86 14.90 5.00
C ILE A 285 21.45 16.34 5.24
N LEU A 286 21.34 16.74 6.51
CA LEU A 286 21.05 18.12 6.91
C LEU A 286 22.31 18.75 7.48
N HIS A 287 22.69 19.92 6.97
CA HIS A 287 23.86 20.64 7.45
C HIS A 287 23.72 22.17 7.39
N GLY A 288 24.74 22.89 7.87
CA GLY A 288 24.81 24.35 7.96
C GLY A 288 26.15 24.91 7.49
N HIS A 289 26.72 25.79 8.32
CA HIS A 289 28.09 26.32 8.29
C HIS A 289 28.36 27.44 7.29
N LYS A 290 27.87 27.33 6.05
CA LYS A 290 28.09 28.39 5.03
C LYS A 290 27.02 29.48 5.05
N HIS A 291 26.02 29.34 5.92
CA HIS A 291 24.85 30.22 6.02
C HIS A 291 24.04 30.34 4.73
N ARG A 292 24.26 29.48 3.73
CA ARG A 292 23.58 29.55 2.44
C ARG A 292 22.68 28.34 2.25
N PRO A 293 21.39 28.56 1.90
CA PRO A 293 20.53 27.45 1.56
C PRO A 293 20.97 26.81 0.24
N GLN A 294 21.16 25.50 0.25
CA GLN A 294 21.46 24.70 -0.94
C GLN A 294 20.69 23.40 -0.89
N PHE A 295 20.40 22.88 -2.08
CA PHE A 295 19.81 21.58 -2.30
C PHE A 295 20.68 20.84 -3.33
N ALA A 296 21.06 19.61 -3.02
CA ALA A 296 21.69 18.71 -3.98
C ALA A 296 21.10 17.31 -3.85
N ARG A 297 20.99 16.60 -4.97
CA ARG A 297 20.75 15.15 -4.99
C ARG A 297 22.03 14.48 -5.44
N VAL A 298 22.59 13.62 -4.60
CA VAL A 298 23.85 12.94 -4.86
C VAL A 298 23.58 11.46 -5.05
N GLU A 299 24.23 10.88 -6.06
CA GLU A 299 24.23 9.45 -6.36
C GLU A 299 25.67 9.07 -6.69
N LEU A 300 26.35 8.39 -5.75
CA LEU A 300 27.69 7.87 -6.00
C LEU A 300 27.53 6.44 -6.54
N ARG A 301 28.40 6.03 -7.47
CA ARG A 301 28.37 4.73 -8.20
C ARG A 301 27.28 4.66 -9.27
N ALA A 302 27.48 5.37 -10.39
CA ALA A 302 26.56 5.36 -11.52
C ALA A 302 26.28 3.95 -12.08
N ASP A 303 27.27 3.05 -11.99
CA ASP A 303 27.22 1.68 -12.53
C ASP A 303 26.59 0.66 -11.55
N ASP A 304 26.24 1.06 -10.32
CA ASP A 304 25.67 0.16 -9.32
C ASP A 304 24.14 0.08 -9.49
N PRO A 305 23.54 -1.09 -9.77
CA PRO A 305 22.09 -1.25 -9.86
C PRO A 305 21.40 -1.01 -8.50
N GLU A 306 22.12 -1.13 -7.38
CA GLU A 306 21.60 -0.85 -6.02
C GLU A 306 21.81 0.61 -5.57
N ARG A 307 22.13 1.51 -6.49
CA ARG A 307 22.33 2.93 -6.21
C ARG A 307 21.16 3.55 -5.43
N TYR A 308 21.51 4.35 -4.43
CA TYR A 308 20.56 5.00 -3.52
C TYR A 308 20.81 6.51 -3.51
N PRO A 309 19.93 7.32 -4.12
CA PRO A 309 20.09 8.76 -4.12
C PRO A 309 19.92 9.30 -2.69
N ILE A 310 20.76 10.24 -2.31
CA ILE A 310 20.66 10.95 -1.03
C ILE A 310 20.51 12.44 -1.29
N LEU A 311 19.63 13.09 -0.52
CA LEU A 311 19.46 14.53 -0.58
C LEU A 311 20.41 15.20 0.41
N VAL A 312 21.13 16.22 -0.03
CA VAL A 312 21.99 17.04 0.81
C VAL A 312 21.38 18.44 0.88
N LEU A 313 20.93 18.80 2.07
CA LEU A 313 20.21 20.04 2.35
C LEU A 313 21.06 20.91 3.27
N ALA A 314 21.51 22.04 2.72
CA ALA A 314 22.09 23.10 3.53
C ALA A 314 20.98 24.00 4.06
N GLY A 315 20.98 24.19 5.37
CA GLY A 315 20.33 25.31 6.02
C GLY A 315 21.09 26.58 5.69
N GLY A 316 20.35 27.62 5.31
CA GLY A 316 20.87 28.98 5.47
C GLY A 316 21.03 29.34 6.94
N SER A 317 21.45 30.57 7.23
CA SER A 317 21.32 31.10 8.59
C SER A 317 19.85 31.15 9.02
N THR A 318 19.56 31.16 10.32
CA THR A 318 18.17 31.24 10.77
C THR A 318 17.74 32.68 11.00
N ALA A 319 18.63 33.48 11.58
CA ALA A 319 18.31 34.83 12.05
C ALA A 319 19.55 35.73 12.08
N LYS A 320 20.42 35.66 11.07
CA LYS A 320 21.67 36.42 11.04
C LYS A 320 21.49 37.73 10.26
N ARG A 321 22.04 38.84 10.78
CA ARG A 321 21.77 40.22 10.29
C ARG A 321 22.74 40.70 9.20
N ASP A 322 23.93 40.14 9.16
CA ASP A 322 25.02 40.50 8.25
C ASP A 322 25.05 39.62 6.99
N GLU A 323 24.08 38.72 6.85
CA GLU A 323 23.87 37.92 5.64
C GLU A 323 22.81 38.56 4.73
N ALA A 324 22.75 38.11 3.48
CA ALA A 324 21.64 38.49 2.62
C ALA A 324 20.33 37.97 3.24
N PRO A 325 19.22 38.73 3.22
CA PRO A 325 17.98 38.25 3.80
C PRO A 325 17.51 36.91 3.17
N SER A 326 17.91 36.62 1.93
CA SER A 326 17.62 35.36 1.22
C SER A 326 18.33 34.14 1.78
N ASP A 327 19.34 34.37 2.62
CA ASP A 327 20.14 33.34 3.25
C ASP A 327 19.57 32.99 4.63
N ASN A 328 18.62 33.78 5.14
CA ASN A 328 17.83 33.42 6.32
C ASN A 328 16.69 32.46 5.96
N THR A 329 16.81 31.19 6.35
CA THR A 329 15.87 30.13 5.94
C THR A 329 15.42 29.20 7.06
N LEU A 330 14.19 28.71 6.91
CA LEU A 330 13.63 27.54 7.59
C LEU A 330 13.23 26.53 6.51
N ARG A 331 13.52 25.24 6.72
CA ARG A 331 13.04 24.16 5.84
C ARG A 331 11.92 23.37 6.53
N ASP A 332 10.81 23.19 5.83
CA ASP A 332 9.73 22.27 6.21
C ASP A 332 9.90 20.98 5.38
N ILE A 333 10.33 19.91 6.05
CA ILE A 333 10.56 18.60 5.45
C ILE A 333 9.42 17.69 5.90
N ALA A 334 8.64 17.18 4.96
CA ALA A 334 7.47 16.36 5.24
C ALA A 334 7.37 15.14 4.32
N THR A 335 6.64 14.11 4.77
CA THR A 335 6.23 12.99 3.90
C THR A 335 4.76 13.12 3.54
N GLU A 336 4.43 12.98 2.26
CA GLU A 336 3.05 12.88 1.78
C GLU A 336 2.42 11.53 2.18
N ALA A 337 1.12 11.38 1.92
CA ALA A 337 0.36 10.18 2.31
C ALA A 337 0.82 8.89 1.60
N ASN A 338 1.47 9.01 0.45
CA ASN A 338 2.12 7.89 -0.25
C ASN A 338 3.57 7.66 0.20
N GLY A 339 4.07 8.46 1.14
CA GLY A 339 5.45 8.42 1.63
C GLY A 339 6.42 9.35 0.89
N ARG A 340 5.99 9.96 -0.23
CA ARG A 340 6.82 10.87 -1.04
C ARG A 340 7.37 12.02 -0.21
N LEU A 341 8.66 12.28 -0.32
CA LEU A 341 9.29 13.37 0.42
C LEU A 341 9.00 14.73 -0.23
N LYS A 342 8.61 15.72 0.59
CA LYS A 342 8.43 17.11 0.19
C LYS A 342 9.30 18.01 1.06
N VAL A 343 10.00 18.96 0.44
CA VAL A 343 10.80 19.97 1.14
C VAL A 343 10.37 21.34 0.66
N ARG A 344 9.95 22.19 1.61
CA ARG A 344 9.59 23.58 1.35
C ARG A 344 10.55 24.52 2.05
N THR A 345 10.70 25.72 1.49
CA THR A 345 11.63 26.72 2.01
C THR A 345 10.89 27.97 2.40
N PHE A 346 11.03 28.35 3.66
CA PHE A 346 10.63 29.65 4.16
C PHE A 346 11.84 30.56 4.15
N GLN A 347 11.73 31.71 3.50
CA GLN A 347 12.82 32.66 3.30
C GLN A 347 12.27 34.08 3.46
N GLN A 348 12.94 34.93 4.25
CA GLN A 348 12.54 36.34 4.46
C GLN A 348 11.08 36.55 4.93
N GLY A 349 10.50 35.60 5.67
CA GLY A 349 9.11 35.73 6.10
C GLY A 349 8.07 35.16 5.12
N ASN A 350 8.49 34.55 4.00
CA ASN A 350 7.57 34.03 2.99
C ASN A 350 7.97 32.63 2.50
N TRP A 351 6.98 31.79 2.19
CA TRP A 351 7.19 30.51 1.51
C TRP A 351 7.61 30.70 0.06
N GLN A 352 8.63 29.96 -0.36
CA GLN A 352 9.19 30.00 -1.72
C GLN A 352 8.65 28.81 -2.52
N GLU A 353 7.45 28.96 -3.08
CA GLU A 353 6.77 27.88 -3.82
C GLU A 353 7.56 27.40 -5.05
N ASP A 354 8.34 28.30 -5.68
CA ASP A 354 9.23 28.01 -6.81
C ASP A 354 10.43 27.12 -6.43
N ARG A 355 10.68 26.93 -5.13
CA ARG A 355 11.79 26.14 -4.59
C ARG A 355 11.33 24.89 -3.84
N ASP A 356 10.05 24.54 -3.96
CA ASP A 356 9.51 23.32 -3.39
C ASP A 356 10.11 22.11 -4.11
N TYR A 357 10.78 21.25 -3.35
CA TYR A 357 11.18 19.94 -3.86
C TYR A 357 10.07 18.93 -3.54
N ARG A 358 9.69 18.17 -4.57
CA ARG A 358 8.81 17.01 -4.44
C ARG A 358 9.52 15.81 -5.05
N GLU A 359 9.81 14.80 -4.24
CA GLU A 359 10.67 13.66 -4.60
C GLU A 359 10.20 12.94 -5.86
N PRO A 360 11.02 12.66 -6.88
CA PRO A 360 10.55 11.92 -8.06
C PRO A 360 9.98 10.53 -7.69
N LEU A 361 8.92 10.08 -8.38
CA LEU A 361 8.25 8.81 -8.07
C LEU A 361 9.20 7.60 -8.17
N GLU A 362 10.14 7.60 -9.10
CA GLU A 362 11.19 6.58 -9.18
C GLU A 362 12.03 6.47 -7.89
N VAL A 363 12.32 7.61 -7.25
CA VAL A 363 13.08 7.65 -6.00
C VAL A 363 12.23 7.12 -4.84
N LEU A 364 10.95 7.49 -4.80
CA LEU A 364 9.98 6.93 -3.85
C LEU A 364 9.92 5.40 -3.97
N LYS A 365 9.80 4.87 -5.19
CA LYS A 365 9.74 3.42 -5.49
C LYS A 365 10.97 2.69 -4.98
N ARG A 366 12.17 3.16 -5.33
CA ARG A 366 13.46 2.62 -4.83
C ARG A 366 13.53 2.61 -3.30
N ARG A 367 13.18 3.73 -2.67
CA ARG A 367 13.19 3.85 -1.20
C ARG A 367 12.16 2.93 -0.55
N ALA A 368 10.92 2.89 -1.07
CA ALA A 368 9.86 2.04 -0.55
C ALA A 368 10.23 0.55 -0.66
N PHE A 369 10.77 0.13 -1.81
CA PHE A 369 11.32 -1.22 -2.01
C PHE A 369 12.43 -1.51 -0.99
N ALA A 370 13.42 -0.63 -0.84
CA ALA A 370 14.53 -0.81 0.08
C ALA A 370 14.09 -0.92 1.55
N ARG A 371 13.18 -0.04 2.01
CA ARG A 371 12.60 -0.07 3.36
C ARG A 371 11.75 -1.31 3.58
N ALA A 372 11.02 -1.75 2.55
CA ALA A 372 10.25 -2.97 2.58
C ALA A 372 11.16 -4.20 2.75
N VAL A 373 12.27 -4.29 2.02
CA VAL A 373 13.25 -5.38 2.20
C VAL A 373 13.86 -5.34 3.60
N GLU A 374 14.20 -4.17 4.11
CA GLU A 374 14.74 -4.02 5.48
C GLU A 374 13.75 -4.46 6.55
N ARG A 375 12.44 -4.19 6.36
CA ARG A 375 11.38 -4.51 7.32
C ARG A 375 10.94 -5.96 7.25
N THR A 376 10.72 -6.47 6.04
CA THR A 376 10.20 -7.82 5.80
C THR A 376 11.28 -8.88 5.75
N LYS A 377 12.53 -8.46 5.49
CA LYS A 377 13.70 -9.32 5.27
C LYS A 377 13.51 -10.33 4.14
N ILE A 378 12.60 -10.06 3.20
CA ILE A 378 12.36 -10.87 1.99
C ILE A 378 12.39 -9.98 0.76
N SER A 379 12.54 -10.60 -0.41
CA SER A 379 12.39 -9.95 -1.72
C SER A 379 12.13 -10.99 -2.80
N ALA A 380 11.42 -10.63 -3.86
CA ALA A 380 11.36 -11.40 -5.10
C ALA A 380 11.94 -10.59 -6.26
N LYS A 381 12.42 -11.29 -7.29
CA LYS A 381 12.93 -10.63 -8.50
C LYS A 381 11.80 -10.17 -9.39
N GLU A 382 10.83 -11.03 -9.65
CA GLU A 382 9.76 -10.73 -10.59
C GLU A 382 8.43 -11.27 -10.09
N TRP A 383 7.39 -10.49 -10.31
CA TRP A 383 6.00 -10.91 -10.22
C TRP A 383 5.41 -10.77 -11.61
N THR A 384 4.90 -11.85 -12.16
CA THR A 384 4.14 -11.84 -13.42
C THR A 384 2.70 -12.23 -13.14
N SER A 385 1.74 -11.44 -13.62
CA SER A 385 0.32 -11.76 -13.64
C SER A 385 -0.12 -11.90 -15.08
N ASP A 386 -0.26 -13.13 -15.56
CA ASP A 386 -0.72 -13.43 -16.92
C ASP A 386 -2.21 -13.74 -16.89
N ILE A 387 -3.01 -12.86 -17.48
CA ILE A 387 -4.47 -12.87 -17.40
C ILE A 387 -5.04 -13.03 -18.81
N VAL A 388 -5.94 -13.98 -18.96
CA VAL A 388 -6.67 -14.24 -20.21
C VAL A 388 -8.15 -14.11 -19.94
N ILE A 389 -8.82 -13.29 -20.75
CA ILE A 389 -10.26 -13.14 -20.76
C ILE A 389 -10.75 -13.66 -22.11
N ASP A 390 -11.58 -14.69 -22.10
CA ASP A 390 -12.16 -15.21 -23.34
C ASP A 390 -13.45 -14.49 -23.74
N ALA A 391 -13.94 -14.82 -24.94
CA ALA A 391 -15.12 -14.22 -25.55
C ALA A 391 -16.41 -14.37 -24.72
N VAL A 392 -16.41 -15.29 -23.74
CA VAL A 392 -17.60 -15.65 -22.96
C VAL A 392 -17.47 -15.17 -21.51
N GLY A 393 -16.36 -14.51 -21.17
CA GLY A 393 -16.11 -13.96 -19.85
C GLY A 393 -15.48 -14.94 -18.87
N HIS A 394 -14.84 -16.04 -19.33
CA HIS A 394 -13.90 -16.75 -18.47
C HIS A 394 -12.66 -15.90 -18.29
N LEU A 395 -12.35 -15.59 -17.04
CA LEU A 395 -11.09 -15.01 -16.64
C LEU A 395 -10.21 -16.11 -16.07
N ARG A 396 -8.99 -16.24 -16.58
CA ARG A 396 -7.95 -17.11 -16.01
C ARG A 396 -6.73 -16.25 -15.69
N SER A 397 -6.23 -16.33 -14.46
CA SER A 397 -4.99 -15.68 -14.04
C SER A 397 -3.92 -16.72 -13.73
N LEU A 398 -2.68 -16.42 -14.07
CA LEU A 398 -1.49 -17.12 -13.61
C LEU A 398 -0.54 -16.10 -12.97
N ASP A 399 -0.55 -16.06 -11.64
CA ASP A 399 0.28 -15.18 -10.83
C ASP A 399 1.56 -15.91 -10.41
N LYS A 400 2.68 -15.57 -11.06
CA LYS A 400 3.99 -16.17 -10.83
C LYS A 400 4.90 -15.24 -10.04
N THR A 401 5.46 -15.75 -8.95
CA THR A 401 6.55 -15.11 -8.21
C THR A 401 7.86 -15.84 -8.52
N SER A 402 8.85 -15.09 -9.01
CA SER A 402 10.17 -15.60 -9.38
C SER A 402 11.26 -15.16 -8.40
N GLU A 403 12.14 -16.11 -8.06
CA GLU A 403 13.30 -15.91 -7.20
C GLU A 403 13.00 -15.23 -5.85
N LEU A 404 11.99 -15.71 -5.12
CA LEU A 404 11.71 -15.30 -3.75
C LEU A 404 12.86 -15.73 -2.82
N ARG A 405 13.41 -14.77 -2.07
CA ARG A 405 14.59 -14.95 -1.20
C ARG A 405 14.37 -14.36 0.18
N VAL A 406 14.95 -15.00 1.18
CA VAL A 406 15.15 -14.43 2.52
C VAL A 406 16.50 -13.72 2.58
N ARG A 407 16.52 -12.48 3.10
CA ARG A 407 17.67 -11.58 3.15
C ARG A 407 18.32 -11.49 4.54
N SER A 408 17.78 -12.17 5.55
CA SER A 408 18.30 -12.17 6.92
C SER A 408 18.63 -13.57 7.42
N ARG A 409 19.75 -13.72 8.16
CA ARG A 409 20.15 -15.00 8.78
C ARG A 409 19.20 -15.46 9.88
N ASP A 410 18.57 -14.51 10.56
CA ASP A 410 17.69 -14.80 11.69
C ASP A 410 16.22 -15.00 11.27
N MET A 411 15.93 -14.98 9.97
CA MET A 411 14.58 -15.16 9.45
C MET A 411 14.41 -16.54 8.82
N ILE A 412 13.27 -17.16 9.15
CA ILE A 412 12.76 -18.36 8.49
C ILE A 412 11.37 -18.02 7.96
N LEU A 413 11.14 -18.25 6.67
CA LEU A 413 9.86 -17.97 6.02
C LEU A 413 9.14 -19.31 5.72
N PRO A 414 8.12 -19.70 6.50
CA PRO A 414 7.40 -20.96 6.28
C PRO A 414 6.36 -20.87 5.14
N GLY A 415 6.08 -19.68 4.64
CA GLY A 415 5.09 -19.44 3.61
C GLY A 415 4.80 -17.95 3.45
N ILE A 416 3.87 -17.59 2.57
CA ILE A 416 3.46 -16.20 2.35
C ILE A 416 1.96 -16.06 2.02
N VAL A 417 1.37 -14.89 2.27
CA VAL A 417 -0.02 -14.61 1.85
C VAL A 417 -0.06 -14.61 0.34
N SER A 418 -1.06 -15.27 -0.23
CA SER A 418 -1.37 -15.05 -1.64
C SER A 418 -2.09 -13.71 -1.79
N SER A 419 -1.54 -12.78 -2.56
CA SER A 419 -2.10 -11.43 -2.74
C SER A 419 -3.13 -11.35 -3.86
N VAL A 420 -3.96 -12.37 -3.93
CA VAL A 420 -5.07 -12.45 -4.86
C VAL A 420 -6.05 -11.33 -4.54
N ASP A 421 -6.01 -10.26 -5.33
CA ASP A 421 -6.99 -9.19 -5.31
C ASP A 421 -7.99 -9.45 -6.45
N LEU A 422 -9.27 -9.57 -6.11
CA LEU A 422 -10.33 -9.67 -7.12
C LEU A 422 -11.03 -8.32 -7.23
N ALA A 423 -11.65 -8.08 -8.38
CA ALA A 423 -12.72 -7.10 -8.45
C ALA A 423 -13.75 -7.40 -7.34
N LEU A 424 -14.36 -6.35 -6.78
CA LEU A 424 -15.23 -6.38 -5.59
C LEU A 424 -16.47 -7.31 -5.69
N HIS A 425 -16.65 -7.93 -6.86
CA HIS A 425 -17.85 -8.57 -7.32
C HIS A 425 -17.61 -9.99 -7.87
N ASP A 426 -16.36 -10.46 -7.96
CA ASP A 426 -16.03 -11.74 -8.58
C ASP A 426 -15.95 -12.88 -7.54
N THR A 427 -16.72 -13.93 -7.78
CA THR A 427 -16.70 -15.11 -6.91
C THR A 427 -15.62 -16.06 -7.41
N ARG A 428 -14.56 -16.29 -6.61
CA ARG A 428 -13.49 -17.26 -6.89
C ARG A 428 -14.07 -18.61 -7.28
N LEU A 429 -13.60 -19.15 -8.41
CA LEU A 429 -14.05 -20.43 -8.93
C LEU A 429 -13.12 -21.58 -8.53
N ASP A 430 -11.80 -21.35 -8.61
CA ASP A 430 -10.78 -22.28 -8.13
C ASP A 430 -9.42 -21.58 -7.98
N VAL A 431 -8.57 -22.09 -7.08
CA VAL A 431 -7.19 -21.61 -6.90
C VAL A 431 -6.27 -22.81 -6.74
N GLN A 432 -5.25 -22.91 -7.58
CA GLN A 432 -4.29 -24.02 -7.57
C GLN A 432 -2.86 -23.51 -7.63
N VAL A 433 -1.92 -24.35 -7.19
CA VAL A 433 -0.48 -24.09 -7.30
C VAL A 433 0.07 -24.88 -8.47
N GLU A 434 0.84 -24.23 -9.33
CA GLU A 434 1.36 -24.85 -10.55
C GLU A 434 2.88 -25.04 -10.51
N GLY A 435 3.34 -26.17 -11.06
CA GLY A 435 4.72 -26.36 -11.50
C GLY A 435 5.78 -26.53 -10.41
N ASN A 436 5.44 -26.55 -9.12
CA ASN A 436 6.42 -26.74 -8.06
C ASN A 436 5.86 -27.56 -6.89
N SER A 437 6.39 -28.78 -6.70
CA SER A 437 5.99 -29.66 -5.61
C SER A 437 6.40 -29.13 -4.23
N SER A 438 7.30 -28.16 -4.13
CA SER A 438 7.79 -27.59 -2.85
C SER A 438 6.84 -26.58 -2.20
N VAL A 439 5.72 -26.26 -2.85
CA VAL A 439 4.71 -25.34 -2.33
C VAL A 439 3.32 -25.97 -2.35
N SER A 440 2.49 -25.56 -1.41
CA SER A 440 1.09 -25.99 -1.27
C SER A 440 0.24 -24.78 -0.89
N LEU A 441 -1.04 -24.81 -1.23
CA LEU A 441 -1.96 -23.73 -0.88
C LEU A 441 -2.94 -24.24 0.18
N CYS A 442 -3.13 -23.44 1.21
CA CYS A 442 -4.09 -23.72 2.27
C CYS A 442 -4.79 -22.42 2.69
N TRP A 443 -5.85 -22.56 3.47
CA TRP A 443 -6.38 -21.47 4.27
C TRP A 443 -5.52 -21.31 5.52
N ARG A 444 -5.36 -20.08 6.01
CA ARG A 444 -4.69 -19.82 7.28
C ARG A 444 -5.43 -18.77 8.09
N ASP A 445 -5.73 -19.06 9.34
CA ASP A 445 -6.43 -18.11 10.23
C ASP A 445 -5.49 -17.15 10.99
N ASP A 446 -6.07 -16.23 11.74
CA ASP A 446 -5.36 -15.26 12.58
C ASP A 446 -4.53 -15.92 13.71
N SER A 447 -4.89 -17.13 14.14
CA SER A 447 -4.09 -17.90 15.12
C SER A 447 -2.87 -18.58 14.48
N GLY A 448 -2.79 -18.56 13.14
CA GLY A 448 -1.73 -19.17 12.35
C GLY A 448 -1.98 -20.64 12.02
N GLU A 449 -3.18 -21.16 12.28
CA GLU A 449 -3.59 -22.54 11.95
C GLU A 449 -3.91 -22.67 10.46
N ASN A 450 -3.42 -23.74 9.84
CA ASN A 450 -3.60 -24.02 8.42
C ASN A 450 -4.75 -25.02 8.19
N TYR A 451 -5.67 -24.70 7.30
CA TYR A 451 -6.78 -25.56 6.91
C TYR A 451 -6.68 -25.93 5.42
N PRO A 452 -6.98 -27.18 5.03
CA PRO A 452 -7.07 -27.55 3.62
C PRO A 452 -8.08 -26.68 2.85
N LEU A 453 -7.84 -26.45 1.55
CA LEU A 453 -8.72 -25.60 0.73
C LEU A 453 -10.19 -26.04 0.71
N GLY A 454 -10.44 -27.34 0.84
CA GLY A 454 -11.77 -27.95 0.85
C GLY A 454 -12.48 -27.95 2.21
N THR A 455 -11.96 -27.30 3.24
CA THR A 455 -12.58 -27.31 4.58
C THR A 455 -13.96 -26.63 4.54
N PRO A 456 -15.07 -27.35 4.86
CA PRO A 456 -16.43 -26.82 4.68
C PRO A 456 -16.82 -25.75 5.70
N LYS A 457 -16.17 -25.73 6.86
CA LYS A 457 -16.39 -24.73 7.93
C LYS A 457 -15.06 -24.08 8.29
N LEU A 458 -14.73 -23.01 7.57
CA LEU A 458 -13.59 -22.17 7.90
C LEU A 458 -13.98 -21.14 8.98
N PRO A 459 -13.06 -20.77 9.88
CA PRO A 459 -13.16 -19.53 10.65
C PRO A 459 -13.49 -18.33 9.75
N ALA A 460 -14.13 -17.30 10.31
CA ALA A 460 -14.42 -16.06 9.58
C ALA A 460 -13.13 -15.33 9.13
N ASP A 461 -12.00 -15.60 9.79
CA ASP A 461 -10.78 -14.82 9.65
C ASP A 461 -9.65 -15.60 8.95
N CYS A 462 -9.96 -16.33 7.86
CA CYS A 462 -8.97 -17.08 7.07
C CYS A 462 -8.52 -16.34 5.80
N CYS A 463 -7.26 -16.53 5.38
CA CYS A 463 -6.74 -16.10 4.07
C CYS A 463 -6.12 -17.25 3.28
N TYR A 464 -5.90 -17.03 1.99
CA TYR A 464 -5.05 -17.91 1.19
C TYR A 464 -3.58 -17.78 1.61
N TRP A 465 -2.97 -18.92 1.87
CA TRP A 465 -1.60 -19.03 2.35
C TRP A 465 -0.83 -20.03 1.48
N VAL A 466 0.24 -19.54 0.85
CA VAL A 466 1.21 -20.37 0.14
C VAL A 466 2.16 -20.94 1.18
N ASN A 467 1.95 -22.19 1.54
CA ASN A 467 2.77 -22.93 2.46
C ASN A 467 3.99 -23.53 1.75
N PHE A 468 5.19 -23.29 2.27
CA PHE A 468 6.42 -23.86 1.74
C PHE A 468 6.71 -25.17 2.46
N GLN A 469 6.88 -26.26 1.72
CA GLN A 469 7.18 -27.58 2.30
C GLN A 469 8.49 -27.54 3.07
N GLU A 470 9.49 -26.85 2.53
CA GLU A 470 10.71 -26.49 3.23
C GLU A 470 10.72 -24.97 3.47
N PRO A 471 10.77 -24.50 4.73
CA PRO A 471 10.83 -23.08 5.02
C PRO A 471 12.06 -22.42 4.39
N LEU A 472 11.87 -21.28 3.73
CA LEU A 472 12.98 -20.53 3.13
C LEU A 472 13.85 -19.90 4.21
N ARG A 473 15.16 -19.94 3.98
CA ARG A 473 16.20 -19.37 4.83
C ARG A 473 17.21 -18.65 3.96
N ILE A 474 18.03 -17.80 4.56
CA ILE A 474 19.15 -17.20 3.83
C ILE A 474 20.08 -18.29 3.27
N GLY A 475 20.56 -18.11 2.04
CA GLY A 475 21.45 -19.05 1.37
C GLY A 475 20.76 -20.31 0.82
N ALA A 476 19.46 -20.51 1.06
CA ALA A 476 18.67 -21.47 0.31
C ALA A 476 18.53 -21.02 -1.15
N GLU A 477 18.29 -21.97 -2.05
CA GLU A 477 17.96 -21.66 -3.44
C GLU A 477 16.70 -20.78 -3.51
N PRO A 478 16.65 -19.77 -4.40
CA PRO A 478 15.49 -18.91 -4.56
C PRO A 478 14.25 -19.71 -4.95
N LEU A 479 13.12 -19.44 -4.29
CA LEU A 479 11.86 -20.13 -4.59
C LEU A 479 11.12 -19.45 -5.73
N THR A 480 10.66 -20.23 -6.70
CA THR A 480 9.73 -19.77 -7.74
C THR A 480 8.46 -20.59 -7.66
N TYR A 481 7.30 -19.92 -7.65
CA TYR A 481 6.00 -20.58 -7.62
C TYR A 481 4.99 -19.79 -8.46
N ALA A 482 3.92 -20.46 -8.88
CA ALA A 482 2.82 -19.83 -9.59
C ALA A 482 1.48 -20.26 -8.97
N ILE A 483 0.53 -19.33 -8.96
CA ILE A 483 -0.83 -19.54 -8.50
C ILE A 483 -1.73 -19.32 -9.70
N ARG A 484 -2.57 -20.31 -9.98
CA ARG A 484 -3.55 -20.28 -11.07
C ARG A 484 -4.93 -20.05 -10.49
N GLU A 485 -5.68 -19.19 -11.15
CA GLU A 485 -7.02 -18.79 -10.71
C GLU A 485 -8.00 -18.72 -11.86
N ALA A 486 -9.28 -18.88 -11.52
CA ALA A 486 -10.36 -18.56 -12.42
C ALA A 486 -11.48 -17.77 -11.74
N ALA A 487 -12.08 -16.90 -12.55
CA ALA A 487 -13.25 -16.11 -12.21
C ALA A 487 -14.16 -15.94 -13.44
N ALA A 488 -15.39 -15.49 -13.20
CA ALA A 488 -16.32 -15.11 -14.26
C ALA A 488 -16.38 -13.57 -14.33
N ASN A 489 -16.03 -13.01 -15.49
CA ASN A 489 -16.00 -11.58 -15.77
C ASN A 489 -17.31 -11.12 -16.43
N SER A 490 -17.78 -9.91 -16.13
CA SER A 490 -19.07 -9.41 -16.63
C SER A 490 -19.09 -8.96 -18.09
N ILE A 491 -18.07 -9.23 -18.89
CA ILE A 491 -18.03 -8.86 -20.31
C ILE A 491 -19.27 -9.35 -21.10
N ALA A 492 -19.84 -10.50 -20.72
CA ALA A 492 -21.03 -11.08 -21.34
C ALA A 492 -22.35 -10.49 -20.81
N MET A 493 -22.32 -9.68 -19.74
CA MET A 493 -23.51 -9.06 -19.15
C MET A 493 -23.90 -7.79 -19.91
N SER A 494 -25.20 -7.57 -20.04
CA SER A 494 -25.74 -6.28 -20.49
C SER A 494 -25.51 -5.19 -19.45
N GLN A 495 -25.47 -3.94 -19.89
CA GLN A 495 -25.32 -2.79 -18.98
C GLN A 495 -26.41 -2.78 -17.88
N TRP A 496 -27.63 -3.20 -18.20
CA TRP A 496 -28.73 -3.31 -17.24
C TRP A 496 -28.52 -4.40 -16.18
N GLU A 497 -27.96 -5.56 -16.53
CA GLU A 497 -27.65 -6.58 -15.51
C GLU A 497 -26.51 -6.13 -14.59
N ILE A 498 -25.58 -5.33 -15.13
CA ILE A 498 -24.55 -4.66 -14.32
C ILE A 498 -25.20 -3.62 -13.38
N GLU A 499 -26.24 -2.90 -13.81
CA GLU A 499 -27.04 -2.01 -12.95
C GLU A 499 -27.71 -2.76 -11.83
N GLU A 500 -28.35 -3.88 -12.14
CA GLU A 500 -29.02 -4.72 -11.16
C GLU A 500 -28.01 -5.26 -10.13
N ARG A 501 -26.82 -5.67 -10.58
CA ARG A 501 -25.70 -6.08 -9.72
C ARG A 501 -25.19 -4.93 -8.84
N ALA A 502 -25.10 -3.71 -9.38
CA ALA A 502 -24.52 -2.54 -8.71
C ALA A 502 -25.49 -1.75 -7.82
N GLY A 503 -26.80 -1.82 -8.09
CA GLY A 503 -27.86 -0.96 -7.56
C GLY A 503 -28.03 -0.95 -6.04
N ARG A 504 -27.41 -1.88 -5.30
CA ARG A 504 -27.44 -1.92 -3.83
C ARG A 504 -26.13 -1.56 -3.12
N ARG A 505 -25.05 -1.29 -3.85
CA ARG A 505 -23.74 -0.90 -3.28
C ARG A 505 -23.29 0.53 -3.59
N GLY A 506 -24.13 1.35 -4.25
CA GLY A 506 -23.81 2.77 -4.52
C GLY A 506 -24.44 3.37 -5.79
N GLY A 507 -25.13 2.57 -6.62
CA GLY A 507 -25.81 3.05 -7.83
C GLY A 507 -24.89 3.76 -8.84
N ALA A 508 -25.48 4.51 -9.77
CA ALA A 508 -24.78 5.34 -10.77
C ALA A 508 -23.86 6.44 -10.18
N GLY A 509 -23.82 6.59 -8.85
CA GLY A 509 -22.91 7.49 -8.15
C GLY A 509 -21.53 6.88 -7.86
N ASN A 510 -21.34 5.57 -8.05
CA ASN A 510 -20.01 4.95 -7.95
C ASN A 510 -19.20 5.27 -9.22
N PRO A 511 -18.02 5.91 -9.14
CA PRO A 511 -17.19 6.21 -10.31
C PRO A 511 -16.68 4.97 -11.05
N ASP A 512 -16.65 3.81 -10.37
CA ASP A 512 -16.24 2.52 -10.94
C ASP A 512 -17.42 1.74 -11.57
N TYR A 513 -18.58 2.37 -11.70
CA TYR A 513 -19.77 1.77 -12.28
C TYR A 513 -19.60 1.44 -13.77
N GLY A 514 -19.94 0.21 -14.18
CA GLY A 514 -19.81 -0.25 -15.57
C GLY A 514 -18.38 -0.60 -15.98
N TYR A 515 -17.47 -0.71 -15.02
CA TYR A 515 -16.09 -1.11 -15.25
C TYR A 515 -15.79 -2.47 -14.63
N GLU A 516 -14.94 -3.21 -15.31
CA GLU A 516 -14.25 -4.39 -14.79
C GLU A 516 -12.80 -4.03 -14.51
N GLU A 517 -12.16 -4.74 -13.58
CA GLU A 517 -10.75 -4.53 -13.26
C GLU A 517 -10.03 -5.82 -12.90
N VAL A 518 -8.75 -5.90 -13.27
CA VAL A 518 -7.85 -6.97 -12.84
C VAL A 518 -6.53 -6.38 -12.40
N GLY A 519 -5.89 -7.00 -11.42
CA GLY A 519 -4.65 -6.46 -10.89
C GLY A 519 -4.04 -7.31 -9.79
N SER A 520 -3.00 -6.77 -9.18
CA SER A 520 -2.28 -7.45 -8.11
C SER A 520 -1.96 -6.48 -6.97
N HIS A 521 -2.11 -6.95 -5.74
CA HIS A 521 -1.66 -6.23 -4.55
C HIS A 521 -0.24 -6.64 -4.17
N ILE A 522 0.69 -5.68 -4.15
CA ILE A 522 2.11 -5.96 -3.90
C ILE A 522 2.35 -6.06 -2.39
N SER A 523 2.24 -7.26 -1.85
CA SER A 523 2.32 -7.51 -0.40
C SER A 523 3.73 -7.61 0.17
N TYR A 524 4.75 -7.70 -0.70
CA TYR A 524 6.16 -7.76 -0.35
C TYR A 524 7.01 -7.11 -1.46
N PRO A 525 8.27 -6.74 -1.20
CA PRO A 525 9.10 -6.07 -2.21
C PRO A 525 9.44 -7.00 -3.38
N VAL A 526 9.11 -6.55 -4.59
CA VAL A 526 9.40 -7.20 -5.86
C VAL A 526 10.21 -6.24 -6.74
N GLU A 527 11.26 -6.71 -7.42
CA GLU A 527 12.09 -5.85 -8.27
C GLU A 527 11.39 -5.45 -9.57
N LYS A 528 10.52 -6.33 -10.13
CA LYS A 528 9.72 -6.05 -11.32
C LYS A 528 8.32 -6.66 -11.23
N LEU A 529 7.29 -5.89 -11.55
CA LEU A 529 5.93 -6.37 -11.77
C LEU A 529 5.61 -6.34 -13.26
N ILE A 530 5.07 -7.43 -13.78
CA ILE A 530 4.58 -7.54 -15.15
C ILE A 530 3.11 -7.97 -15.09
N VAL A 531 2.21 -7.19 -15.65
CA VAL A 531 0.80 -7.56 -15.80
C VAL A 531 0.49 -7.67 -17.29
N ARG A 532 0.02 -8.84 -17.72
CA ARG A 532 -0.40 -9.11 -19.10
C ARG A 532 -1.89 -9.43 -19.09
N VAL A 533 -2.66 -8.72 -19.90
CA VAL A 533 -4.11 -8.97 -20.02
C VAL A 533 -4.44 -9.18 -21.49
N GLU A 534 -4.72 -10.44 -21.85
CA GLU A 534 -5.24 -10.81 -23.15
C GLU A 534 -6.75 -10.60 -23.19
N PHE A 535 -7.18 -9.76 -24.11
CA PHE A 535 -8.58 -9.44 -24.34
C PHE A 535 -9.18 -10.27 -25.48
N PRO A 536 -10.47 -10.62 -25.38
CA PRO A 536 -11.18 -11.25 -26.46
C PRO A 536 -11.55 -10.20 -27.53
N PRO A 537 -11.90 -10.62 -28.76
CA PRO A 537 -12.15 -9.69 -29.86
C PRO A 537 -13.28 -8.68 -29.59
N GLN A 538 -14.22 -8.98 -28.69
CA GLN A 538 -15.29 -8.06 -28.28
C GLN A 538 -14.77 -6.81 -27.55
N LEU A 539 -13.54 -6.84 -27.02
CA LEU A 539 -12.88 -5.67 -26.42
C LEU A 539 -11.86 -5.01 -27.36
N ASP A 540 -11.86 -5.36 -28.65
CA ASP A 540 -10.97 -4.70 -29.61
C ASP A 540 -11.21 -3.18 -29.61
N GLY A 541 -10.11 -2.41 -29.53
CA GLY A 541 -10.16 -0.95 -29.44
C GLY A 541 -10.40 -0.38 -28.03
N ILE A 542 -10.62 -1.23 -27.02
CA ILE A 542 -10.71 -0.77 -25.62
C ILE A 542 -9.31 -0.66 -25.02
N THR A 543 -8.98 0.54 -24.54
CA THR A 543 -7.76 0.80 -23.77
C THR A 543 -8.08 0.76 -22.29
N PRO A 544 -7.49 -0.17 -21.50
CA PRO A 544 -7.67 -0.19 -20.07
C PRO A 544 -6.96 1.02 -19.44
N LYS A 545 -7.57 1.57 -18.40
CA LYS A 545 -7.02 2.60 -17.53
C LYS A 545 -6.26 1.95 -16.38
N LEU A 546 -5.00 2.34 -16.20
CA LEU A 546 -4.24 1.95 -15.01
C LEU A 546 -4.78 2.65 -13.76
N ARG A 547 -4.94 1.90 -12.67
CA ARG A 547 -5.21 2.40 -11.33
C ARG A 547 -4.12 1.94 -10.39
N CYS A 548 -3.64 2.88 -9.59
CA CYS A 548 -2.80 2.60 -8.44
C CYS A 548 -3.59 2.97 -7.19
N ARG A 549 -3.82 2.00 -6.30
CA ARG A 549 -4.55 2.21 -5.05
C ARG A 549 -3.67 1.82 -3.87
N ARG A 550 -3.64 2.63 -2.83
CA ARG A 550 -2.82 2.41 -1.63
C ARG A 550 -3.69 2.15 -0.41
N HIS A 551 -3.18 1.35 0.50
CA HIS A 551 -3.80 1.22 1.82
C HIS A 551 -3.77 2.57 2.56
N PRO A 552 -4.83 2.98 3.30
CA PRO A 552 -4.86 4.24 4.04
C PRO A 552 -3.71 4.41 5.04
N ALA A 553 -3.20 3.29 5.58
CA ALA A 553 -2.06 3.28 6.49
C ALA A 553 -0.69 3.51 5.82
N THR A 554 -0.61 3.55 4.48
CA THR A 554 0.62 3.91 3.75
C THR A 554 1.12 5.28 4.22
N PRO A 555 2.45 5.50 4.34
CA PRO A 555 3.56 4.56 4.10
C PRO A 555 3.85 3.60 5.26
N ASN A 556 3.10 3.72 6.35
CA ASN A 556 3.22 2.91 7.57
C ASN A 556 2.58 1.54 7.43
N PHE A 557 2.11 1.19 6.23
CA PHE A 557 1.50 -0.09 5.94
C PHE A 557 2.43 -1.20 6.45
N PRO A 558 2.00 -1.98 7.45
CA PRO A 558 2.83 -3.02 8.02
C PRO A 558 2.98 -4.12 6.98
N LEU A 559 4.11 -4.14 6.28
CA LEU A 559 4.45 -5.28 5.42
C LEU A 559 4.81 -6.53 6.25
N ARG A 560 4.69 -6.46 7.58
CA ARG A 560 4.74 -7.65 8.42
C ARG A 560 3.44 -8.41 8.20
N TYR A 561 3.60 -9.70 7.94
CA TYR A 561 2.55 -10.70 7.89
C TYR A 561 1.66 -10.66 9.15
N LEU A 562 0.66 -9.78 9.17
CA LEU A 562 -0.34 -9.72 10.24
C LEU A 562 -1.71 -10.02 9.64
N PRO A 563 -2.25 -11.21 9.91
CA PRO A 563 -3.61 -11.59 9.55
C PRO A 563 -4.68 -10.55 9.93
N GLU A 564 -4.45 -9.84 11.03
CA GLU A 564 -5.34 -8.85 11.64
C GLU A 564 -5.61 -7.60 10.78
N GLN A 565 -4.80 -7.32 9.76
CA GLN A 565 -4.89 -6.10 8.93
C GLN A 565 -5.48 -6.37 7.54
N ARG A 566 -6.06 -7.57 7.38
CA ARG A 566 -6.74 -8.01 6.16
C ARG A 566 -8.21 -7.60 6.19
N PRO A 567 -8.87 -7.51 5.02
CA PRO A 567 -10.32 -7.59 4.93
C PRO A 567 -10.77 -8.95 5.48
N ARG A 568 -11.38 -8.97 6.67
CA ARG A 568 -11.96 -10.20 7.26
C ARG A 568 -13.20 -10.62 6.47
N ARG A 569 -13.52 -11.92 6.44
CA ARG A 569 -14.72 -12.40 5.74
C ARG A 569 -15.96 -11.75 6.37
N GLY A 570 -16.70 -10.98 5.58
CA GLY A 570 -17.89 -10.25 6.06
C GLY A 570 -17.62 -8.88 6.67
N GLN A 571 -16.36 -8.44 6.79
CA GLN A 571 -16.04 -7.04 7.07
C GLN A 571 -15.90 -6.23 5.77
N PRO A 572 -16.28 -4.95 5.77
CA PRO A 572 -16.04 -4.08 4.63
C PRO A 572 -14.53 -4.01 4.36
N GLN A 573 -14.16 -4.24 3.10
CA GLN A 573 -12.79 -4.02 2.62
C GLN A 573 -12.31 -2.62 3.01
N PRO A 574 -11.07 -2.46 3.52
CA PRO A 574 -10.53 -1.14 3.75
C PRO A 574 -10.57 -0.38 2.43
N THR A 575 -11.22 0.79 2.43
CA THR A 575 -11.31 1.62 1.23
C THR A 575 -9.91 2.04 0.81
N LEU A 576 -9.38 1.40 -0.23
CA LEU A 576 -8.10 1.80 -0.80
C LEU A 576 -8.23 3.19 -1.40
N LEU A 577 -7.20 4.01 -1.21
CA LEU A 577 -7.16 5.37 -1.70
C LEU A 577 -6.46 5.39 -3.06
N THR A 578 -7.07 6.03 -4.05
CA THR A 578 -6.43 6.23 -5.36
C THR A 578 -5.19 7.12 -5.23
N ASP A 579 -4.12 6.75 -5.94
CA ASP A 579 -2.93 7.58 -6.16
C ASP A 579 -2.80 7.87 -7.66
N ASP A 580 -3.40 8.97 -8.09
CA ASP A 580 -3.45 9.37 -9.50
C ASP A 580 -2.06 9.76 -10.04
N ASP A 581 -1.18 10.29 -9.19
CA ASP A 581 0.18 10.65 -9.60
C ASP A 581 0.96 9.40 -10.00
N LEU A 582 0.91 8.36 -9.16
CA LEU A 582 1.56 7.09 -9.47
C LEU A 582 0.89 6.41 -10.69
N ALA A 583 -0.44 6.39 -10.75
CA ALA A 583 -1.16 5.81 -11.88
C ALA A 583 -0.79 6.48 -13.22
N ASN A 584 -0.69 7.81 -13.25
CA ASN A 584 -0.31 8.56 -14.46
C ASN A 584 1.14 8.32 -14.89
N GLU A 585 2.06 8.15 -13.93
CA GLU A 585 3.46 7.85 -14.23
C GLU A 585 3.62 6.44 -14.80
N GLU A 586 3.03 5.44 -14.13
CA GLU A 586 3.10 4.04 -14.56
C GLU A 586 2.26 3.75 -15.82
N ALA A 587 1.25 4.57 -16.14
CA ALA A 587 0.49 4.42 -17.38
C ALA A 587 1.36 4.65 -18.64
N ARG A 588 2.51 5.31 -18.52
CA ARG A 588 3.43 5.55 -19.64
C ARG A 588 4.13 4.28 -20.15
N VAL A 589 4.21 3.25 -19.30
CA VAL A 589 4.83 1.96 -19.63
C VAL A 589 3.80 0.91 -20.01
N LEU A 590 2.51 1.28 -20.10
CA LEU A 590 1.45 0.42 -20.63
C LEU A 590 1.55 0.35 -22.16
N THR A 591 1.68 -0.86 -22.69
CA THR A 591 1.81 -1.12 -24.13
C THR A 591 0.80 -2.16 -24.60
N TYR A 592 0.53 -2.20 -25.92
CA TYR A 592 -0.42 -3.14 -26.52
C TYR A 592 0.26 -3.99 -27.60
N GLU A 593 0.21 -5.31 -27.43
CA GLU A 593 0.67 -6.31 -28.38
C GLU A 593 -0.48 -6.76 -29.30
N ALA A 594 -0.68 -6.06 -30.42
CA ALA A 594 -1.82 -6.28 -31.32
C ALA A 594 -1.98 -7.74 -31.80
N HIS A 595 -0.88 -8.44 -32.10
CA HIS A 595 -0.89 -9.83 -32.58
C HIS A 595 -1.44 -10.84 -31.56
N LYS A 596 -1.39 -10.52 -30.26
CA LYS A 596 -1.96 -11.35 -29.19
C LYS A 596 -3.19 -10.72 -28.55
N ARG A 597 -3.55 -9.48 -28.92
CA ARG A 597 -4.55 -8.66 -28.22
C ARG A 597 -4.25 -8.51 -26.72
N THR A 598 -2.97 -8.38 -26.39
CA THR A 598 -2.50 -8.34 -24.99
C THR A 598 -2.05 -6.95 -24.61
N TRP A 599 -2.60 -6.41 -23.53
CA TRP A 599 -2.04 -5.25 -22.85
C TRP A 599 -0.93 -5.68 -21.89
N VAL A 600 0.22 -5.00 -21.92
CA VAL A 600 1.39 -5.31 -21.10
C VAL A 600 1.79 -4.09 -20.30
N LEU A 601 1.83 -4.24 -18.98
CA LEU A 601 2.28 -3.24 -18.02
C LEU A 601 3.53 -3.76 -17.32
N GLU A 602 4.65 -3.03 -17.42
CA GLU A 602 5.91 -3.39 -16.75
C GLU A 602 6.33 -2.30 -15.77
N ILE A 603 6.28 -2.59 -14.47
CA ILE A 603 6.60 -1.65 -13.40
C ILE A 603 7.85 -2.12 -12.68
N ASP A 604 8.92 -1.34 -12.75
CA ASP A 604 10.11 -1.57 -11.94
C ASP A 604 9.85 -1.16 -10.49
N GLN A 605 10.18 -2.01 -9.53
CA GLN A 605 10.07 -1.76 -8.09
C GLN A 605 8.71 -1.16 -7.69
N PRO A 606 7.59 -1.85 -7.97
CA PRO A 606 6.28 -1.40 -7.53
C PRO A 606 6.29 -1.13 -6.02
N VAL A 607 5.69 -0.01 -5.60
CA VAL A 607 5.59 0.39 -4.19
C VAL A 607 4.84 -0.71 -3.40
N PRO A 608 5.47 -1.36 -2.40
CA PRO A 608 4.78 -2.37 -1.61
C PRO A 608 3.63 -1.79 -0.78
N GLY A 609 2.51 -2.51 -0.70
CA GLY A 609 1.25 -2.06 -0.11
C GLY A 609 0.30 -1.37 -1.09
N TYR A 610 0.63 -1.36 -2.39
CA TYR A 610 -0.22 -0.85 -3.46
C TYR A 610 -0.86 -1.99 -4.24
N ALA A 611 -2.10 -1.77 -4.66
CA ALA A 611 -2.76 -2.52 -5.72
C ALA A 611 -2.57 -1.79 -7.04
N TYR A 612 -2.06 -2.51 -8.04
CA TYR A 612 -1.95 -2.05 -9.43
C TYR A 612 -2.98 -2.82 -10.24
N SER A 613 -3.94 -2.13 -10.84
CA SER A 613 -4.99 -2.76 -11.63
C SER A 613 -5.23 -2.06 -12.97
N LEU A 614 -5.56 -2.85 -13.98
CA LEU A 614 -6.05 -2.40 -15.27
C LEU A 614 -7.58 -2.47 -15.25
N GLN A 615 -8.22 -1.31 -15.40
CA GLN A 615 -9.67 -1.15 -15.39
C GLN A 615 -10.16 -0.84 -16.79
N TRP A 616 -11.23 -1.49 -17.26
CA TRP A 616 -11.84 -1.20 -18.56
C TRP A 616 -13.34 -1.15 -18.46
N ARG A 617 -13.97 -0.45 -19.41
CA ARG A 617 -15.42 -0.37 -19.47
C ARG A 617 -15.96 -1.64 -20.11
N VAL A 618 -17.00 -2.22 -19.52
CA VAL A 618 -17.72 -3.34 -20.15
C VAL A 618 -18.44 -2.83 -21.40
N PRO A 619 -18.44 -3.57 -22.53
CA PRO A 619 -19.15 -3.17 -23.75
C PRO A 619 -20.62 -2.82 -23.47
N ASP A 620 -21.05 -1.63 -23.92
CA ASP A 620 -22.38 -1.07 -23.62
C ASP A 620 -23.46 -1.72 -24.51
N THR A 621 -23.83 -2.96 -24.20
CA THR A 621 -25.02 -3.62 -24.78
C THR A 621 -26.22 -3.31 -23.90
N ARG A 622 -26.85 -2.13 -24.09
CA ARG A 622 -28.10 -1.83 -23.38
C ARG A 622 -29.20 -2.76 -23.86
N ALA A 623 -29.68 -3.62 -22.97
CA ALA A 623 -30.90 -4.38 -23.22
C ALA A 623 -32.08 -3.40 -23.41
N ASN A 624 -33.02 -3.76 -24.28
CA ASN A 624 -34.24 -2.99 -24.50
C ASN A 624 -35.02 -2.87 -23.18
N LYS A 625 -35.43 -1.65 -22.78
CA LYS A 625 -36.15 -1.40 -21.53
C LYS A 625 -37.34 -2.34 -21.31
N LYS A 626 -38.09 -2.67 -22.37
CA LYS A 626 -39.22 -3.61 -22.29
C LYS A 626 -38.79 -5.03 -21.93
N VAL A 627 -37.62 -5.47 -22.41
CA VAL A 627 -37.03 -6.77 -22.07
C VAL A 627 -36.58 -6.77 -20.61
N CYS A 628 -35.97 -5.68 -20.14
CA CYS A 628 -35.61 -5.52 -18.73
C CYS A 628 -36.84 -5.61 -17.81
N ASP A 629 -37.87 -4.81 -18.07
CA ASP A 629 -39.09 -4.75 -17.27
C ASP A 629 -39.79 -6.13 -17.20
N ARG A 630 -39.84 -6.86 -18.33
CA ARG A 630 -40.40 -8.22 -18.38
C ARG A 630 -39.55 -9.25 -17.67
N THR A 631 -38.23 -9.17 -17.80
CA THR A 631 -37.30 -10.07 -17.10
C THR A 631 -37.48 -9.94 -15.59
N LEU A 632 -37.57 -8.70 -15.08
CA LEU A 632 -37.85 -8.45 -13.66
C LEU A 632 -39.20 -9.05 -13.24
N ALA A 633 -40.26 -8.81 -14.02
CA ALA A 633 -41.57 -9.40 -13.74
C ALA A 633 -41.54 -10.93 -13.68
N TYR A 634 -40.84 -11.59 -14.62
CA TYR A 634 -40.70 -13.05 -14.61
C TYR A 634 -39.86 -13.55 -13.43
N ARG A 635 -38.77 -12.87 -13.08
CA ARG A 635 -37.98 -13.22 -11.89
C ARG A 635 -38.80 -13.05 -10.61
N ASP A 636 -39.56 -11.98 -10.48
CA ASP A 636 -40.46 -11.74 -9.33
C ASP A 636 -41.53 -12.84 -9.23
N MET A 637 -42.13 -13.24 -10.37
CA MET A 637 -43.06 -14.36 -10.42
C MET A 637 -42.40 -15.66 -9.95
N LEU A 638 -41.23 -16.00 -10.46
CA LEU A 638 -40.49 -17.21 -10.09
C LEU A 638 -40.07 -17.18 -8.62
N ALA A 639 -39.63 -16.03 -8.10
CA ALA A 639 -39.23 -15.86 -6.70
C ALA A 639 -40.35 -16.20 -5.70
N ARG A 640 -41.62 -16.13 -6.12
CA ARG A 640 -42.77 -16.56 -5.30
C ARG A 640 -42.73 -18.06 -4.95
N LEU A 641 -42.08 -18.89 -5.78
CA LEU A 641 -41.85 -20.31 -5.47
C LEU A 641 -40.89 -20.47 -4.28
N HIS A 642 -39.81 -19.70 -4.27
CA HIS A 642 -38.80 -19.74 -3.21
C HIS A 642 -39.36 -19.14 -1.91
N ASN A 643 -39.97 -17.96 -1.99
CA ASN A 643 -40.54 -17.24 -0.84
C ASN A 643 -41.86 -17.83 -0.32
N ARG A 644 -42.30 -18.99 -0.86
CA ARG A 644 -43.53 -19.72 -0.49
C ARG A 644 -44.79 -18.84 -0.49
N SER A 645 -44.82 -17.84 -1.37
CA SER A 645 -45.97 -16.93 -1.53
C SER A 645 -47.02 -17.49 -2.50
N CYS A 646 -46.72 -18.61 -3.16
CA CYS A 646 -47.67 -19.39 -3.94
C CYS A 646 -48.45 -20.37 -3.05
N GLY A 647 -49.72 -20.63 -3.39
CA GLY A 647 -50.51 -21.68 -2.76
C GLY A 647 -49.90 -23.08 -2.99
N GLY A 648 -50.14 -24.01 -2.06
CA GLY A 648 -49.55 -25.36 -2.11
C GLY A 648 -49.78 -26.10 -3.44
N ASP A 649 -50.99 -26.00 -3.99
CA ASP A 649 -51.36 -26.65 -5.26
C ASP A 649 -50.57 -26.11 -6.46
N VAL A 650 -50.25 -24.80 -6.44
CA VAL A 650 -49.45 -24.14 -7.49
C VAL A 650 -48.01 -24.61 -7.42
N VAL A 651 -47.44 -24.66 -6.21
CA VAL A 651 -46.08 -25.17 -5.97
C VAL A 651 -45.99 -26.64 -6.40
N GLN A 652 -46.96 -27.46 -6.04
CA GLN A 652 -47.01 -28.87 -6.44
C GLN A 652 -47.10 -29.02 -7.97
N SER A 653 -47.93 -28.23 -8.64
CA SER A 653 -48.04 -28.25 -10.10
C SER A 653 -46.72 -27.86 -10.79
N CYS A 654 -46.02 -26.84 -10.26
CA CYS A 654 -44.71 -26.44 -10.76
C CYS A 654 -43.66 -27.54 -10.52
N GLN A 655 -43.68 -28.15 -9.34
CA GLN A 655 -42.79 -29.26 -8.97
C GLN A 655 -43.03 -30.49 -9.88
N ASP A 656 -44.29 -30.80 -10.22
CA ASP A 656 -44.63 -31.88 -11.14
C ASP A 656 -44.13 -31.60 -12.56
N ARG A 657 -44.20 -30.35 -13.03
CA ARG A 657 -43.63 -29.96 -14.32
C ARG A 657 -42.11 -30.10 -14.31
N PHE A 658 -41.45 -29.59 -13.28
CA PHE A 658 -40.01 -29.69 -13.12
C PHE A 658 -39.53 -31.14 -13.00
N ASN A 659 -40.24 -32.00 -12.27
CA ASN A 659 -39.93 -33.43 -12.15
C ASN A 659 -40.02 -34.18 -13.49
N ARG A 660 -40.92 -33.76 -14.40
CA ARG A 660 -40.97 -34.32 -15.77
C ARG A 660 -39.75 -33.91 -16.58
N LEU A 661 -39.38 -32.62 -16.55
CA LEU A 661 -38.14 -32.16 -17.20
C LEU A 661 -36.93 -32.92 -16.64
N ALA A 662 -36.76 -32.92 -15.32
CA ALA A 662 -35.65 -33.56 -14.65
C ALA A 662 -35.54 -35.03 -15.07
N ARG A 663 -36.65 -35.78 -15.05
CA ARG A 663 -36.68 -37.17 -15.53
C ARG A 663 -36.26 -37.33 -16.98
N ASN A 664 -36.72 -36.44 -17.87
CA ASN A 664 -36.37 -36.50 -19.29
C ASN A 664 -34.87 -36.25 -19.50
N LEU A 665 -34.30 -35.22 -18.86
CA LEU A 665 -32.87 -34.91 -18.92
C LEU A 665 -32.04 -36.02 -18.27
N MET A 666 -32.46 -36.52 -17.11
CA MET A 666 -31.83 -37.62 -16.40
C MET A 666 -31.76 -38.88 -17.26
N LEU A 667 -32.88 -39.30 -17.87
CA LEU A 667 -32.91 -40.46 -18.79
C LEU A 667 -32.02 -40.26 -20.01
N ARG A 668 -31.97 -39.04 -20.57
CA ARG A 668 -31.12 -38.71 -21.72
C ARG A 668 -29.64 -38.87 -21.38
N PHE A 669 -29.23 -38.36 -20.22
CA PHE A 669 -27.83 -38.34 -19.82
C PHE A 669 -27.40 -39.53 -18.96
N HIS A 670 -28.32 -40.47 -18.70
CA HIS A 670 -28.06 -41.68 -17.94
C HIS A 670 -27.05 -42.58 -18.66
N ALA A 671 -26.05 -43.03 -17.90
CA ALA A 671 -25.17 -44.09 -18.34
C ALA A 671 -25.93 -45.42 -18.24
N GLY A 672 -26.49 -45.92 -19.34
CA GLY A 672 -27.32 -47.15 -19.34
C GLY A 672 -26.64 -48.45 -18.85
N PHE A 673 -25.37 -48.39 -18.43
CA PHE A 673 -24.61 -49.49 -17.82
C PHE A 673 -24.36 -49.30 -16.32
N ASP A 674 -24.67 -48.13 -15.73
CA ASP A 674 -24.47 -47.82 -14.31
C ASP A 674 -25.81 -47.67 -13.58
N ASN A 675 -26.36 -48.81 -13.13
CA ASN A 675 -27.63 -48.87 -12.41
C ASN A 675 -27.58 -48.20 -11.01
N GLN A 676 -26.42 -47.70 -10.57
CA GLN A 676 -26.27 -46.99 -9.28
C GLN A 676 -26.04 -45.49 -9.44
N GLU A 677 -26.09 -44.96 -10.68
CA GLU A 677 -25.95 -43.52 -10.94
C GLU A 677 -27.02 -42.72 -10.17
N GLN A 678 -26.57 -41.81 -9.31
CA GLN A 678 -27.44 -40.84 -8.65
C GLN A 678 -27.38 -39.52 -9.40
N GLN A 679 -28.54 -39.03 -9.82
CA GLN A 679 -28.67 -37.75 -10.50
C GLN A 679 -29.54 -36.79 -9.70
N THR A 680 -29.19 -35.51 -9.70
CA THR A 680 -29.96 -34.43 -9.08
C THR A 680 -30.18 -33.30 -10.05
N ALA A 681 -31.34 -32.65 -9.95
CA ALA A 681 -31.62 -31.44 -10.72
C ALA A 681 -32.14 -30.32 -9.82
N PHE A 682 -31.69 -29.09 -10.10
CA PHE A 682 -32.15 -27.89 -9.41
C PHE A 682 -32.61 -26.85 -10.41
N LEU A 683 -33.76 -26.20 -10.14
CA LEU A 683 -34.09 -24.91 -10.74
C LEU A 683 -33.57 -23.82 -9.80
N MET A 684 -32.50 -23.15 -10.21
CA MET A 684 -31.83 -22.09 -9.47
C MET A 684 -32.33 -20.73 -9.96
N LEU A 685 -32.85 -19.91 -9.06
CA LEU A 685 -33.37 -18.57 -9.38
C LEU A 685 -32.43 -17.50 -8.85
N TYR A 686 -32.30 -16.41 -9.61
CA TYR A 686 -31.47 -15.29 -9.21
C TYR A 686 -32.15 -14.42 -8.16
N ASP A 687 -31.51 -14.30 -7.00
CA ASP A 687 -31.85 -13.35 -5.96
C ASP A 687 -30.95 -12.12 -6.07
N SER A 688 -31.50 -11.05 -6.64
CA SER A 688 -30.80 -9.78 -6.81
C SER A 688 -30.51 -9.07 -5.48
N ASN A 689 -31.19 -9.43 -4.38
CA ASN A 689 -30.92 -8.85 -3.06
C ASN A 689 -29.59 -9.34 -2.48
N ASN A 690 -29.31 -10.64 -2.66
CA ASN A 690 -28.16 -11.33 -2.10
C ASN A 690 -27.05 -11.61 -3.14
N LEU A 691 -27.29 -11.27 -4.42
CA LEU A 691 -26.38 -11.54 -5.55
C LEU A 691 -26.00 -13.02 -5.62
N CYS A 692 -26.96 -13.91 -5.45
CA CYS A 692 -26.78 -15.35 -5.49
C CYS A 692 -27.92 -16.04 -6.25
N LEU A 693 -27.69 -17.27 -6.65
CA LEU A 693 -28.70 -18.19 -7.15
C LEU A 693 -29.18 -19.09 -6.00
N GLN A 694 -30.48 -19.22 -5.83
CA GLN A 694 -31.10 -20.05 -4.81
C GLN A 694 -31.96 -21.15 -5.43
N PRO A 695 -31.96 -22.38 -4.89
CA PRO A 695 -32.84 -23.42 -5.39
C PRO A 695 -34.31 -23.08 -5.10
N ALA A 696 -35.14 -23.16 -6.14
CA ALA A 696 -36.59 -23.00 -6.02
C ALA A 696 -37.32 -24.35 -6.12
N LEU A 697 -36.90 -25.22 -7.04
CA LEU A 697 -37.41 -26.57 -7.21
C LEU A 697 -36.25 -27.56 -7.30
N THR A 698 -36.46 -28.77 -6.81
CA THR A 698 -35.43 -29.80 -6.75
C THR A 698 -35.99 -31.16 -7.15
N SER A 699 -35.17 -32.01 -7.77
CA SER A 699 -35.52 -33.39 -8.12
C SER A 699 -34.32 -34.31 -7.86
N GLY A 700 -34.58 -35.51 -7.35
CA GLY A 700 -33.55 -36.46 -6.92
C GLY A 700 -33.09 -36.26 -5.47
N PRO A 701 -32.03 -36.99 -5.03
CA PRO A 701 -31.53 -36.92 -3.66
C PRO A 701 -30.84 -35.58 -3.38
N VAL A 702 -31.56 -34.67 -2.71
CA VAL A 702 -31.01 -33.37 -2.28
C VAL A 702 -30.17 -33.58 -1.02
N PRO A 703 -28.88 -33.20 -1.00
CA PRO A 703 -28.06 -33.37 0.21
C PRO A 703 -28.52 -32.44 1.35
N ARG A 704 -27.87 -32.49 2.52
CA ARG A 704 -28.18 -31.55 3.63
C ARG A 704 -27.27 -30.33 3.55
N GLY A 705 -27.82 -29.11 3.47
CA GLY A 705 -27.04 -27.88 3.46
C GLY A 705 -27.78 -26.65 2.92
N SER A 706 -27.09 -25.50 2.90
CA SER A 706 -27.48 -24.33 2.11
C SER A 706 -26.86 -24.45 0.71
N TYR A 707 -27.65 -24.12 -0.32
CA TYR A 707 -27.28 -24.24 -1.73
C TYR A 707 -27.23 -22.90 -2.44
N GLU A 708 -27.01 -21.82 -1.70
CA GLU A 708 -26.83 -20.51 -2.30
C GLU A 708 -25.53 -20.52 -3.11
N VAL A 709 -25.65 -20.25 -4.41
CA VAL A 709 -24.52 -20.17 -5.32
C VAL A 709 -24.30 -18.69 -5.64
N PRO A 710 -23.22 -18.04 -5.17
CA PRO A 710 -22.99 -16.64 -5.48
C PRO A 710 -22.97 -16.40 -7.01
N LEU A 711 -23.39 -15.22 -7.45
CA LEU A 711 -23.37 -14.84 -8.86
C LEU A 711 -21.94 -14.95 -9.43
N GLY A 712 -21.78 -15.59 -10.60
CA GLY A 712 -20.47 -15.91 -11.17
C GLY A 712 -19.72 -17.04 -10.44
N GLY A 713 -20.25 -17.57 -9.33
CA GLY A 713 -19.67 -18.64 -8.54
C GLY A 713 -20.15 -20.03 -8.97
N GLY A 714 -19.26 -21.01 -9.01
CA GLY A 714 -19.56 -22.37 -9.46
C GLY A 714 -20.17 -22.48 -10.86
N VAL A 715 -20.47 -23.71 -11.27
CA VAL A 715 -20.97 -24.01 -12.63
C VAL A 715 -22.27 -23.23 -12.94
N ALA A 716 -23.19 -23.16 -11.96
CA ALA A 716 -24.47 -22.46 -12.13
C ALA A 716 -24.32 -20.94 -12.18
N GLY A 717 -23.54 -20.34 -11.27
CA GLY A 717 -23.36 -18.89 -11.22
C GLY A 717 -22.59 -18.38 -12.43
N ALA A 718 -21.61 -19.14 -12.92
CA ALA A 718 -20.92 -18.83 -14.15
C ALA A 718 -21.82 -18.95 -15.37
N ALA A 719 -22.62 -20.02 -15.49
CA ALA A 719 -23.57 -20.18 -16.60
C ALA A 719 -24.58 -19.03 -16.67
N PHE A 720 -25.05 -18.57 -15.51
CA PHE A 720 -25.90 -17.38 -15.42
C PHE A 720 -25.18 -16.12 -15.90
N LEU A 721 -23.98 -15.86 -15.38
CA LEU A 721 -23.24 -14.62 -15.66
C LEU A 721 -22.79 -14.54 -17.11
N GLN A 722 -22.34 -15.66 -17.67
CA GLN A 722 -21.77 -15.77 -19.00
C GLN A 722 -22.81 -16.01 -20.08
N ARG A 723 -24.07 -16.32 -19.70
CA ARG A 723 -25.16 -16.64 -20.62
C ARG A 723 -24.87 -17.86 -21.49
N GLN A 724 -24.20 -18.87 -20.92
CA GLN A 724 -23.79 -20.07 -21.65
C GLN A 724 -24.09 -21.36 -20.91
N ILE A 725 -24.28 -22.42 -21.69
CA ILE A 725 -24.32 -23.79 -21.19
C ILE A 725 -22.93 -24.13 -20.68
N ILE A 726 -22.83 -24.56 -19.42
CA ILE A 726 -21.55 -24.99 -18.85
C ILE A 726 -21.69 -26.45 -18.41
N ALA A 727 -20.90 -27.32 -19.02
CA ALA A 727 -20.64 -28.65 -18.51
C ALA A 727 -19.34 -28.64 -17.71
N TRP A 728 -19.33 -29.39 -16.60
CA TRP A 728 -18.17 -29.56 -15.76
C TRP A 728 -18.00 -31.03 -15.40
N LYS A 729 -16.73 -31.47 -15.45
CA LYS A 729 -16.29 -32.80 -15.06
C LYS A 729 -15.39 -32.75 -13.82
N ASN A 730 -15.62 -33.66 -12.88
CA ASN A 730 -14.71 -33.93 -11.77
C ASN A 730 -13.50 -34.76 -12.26
N ASP A 731 -12.67 -34.13 -13.08
CA ASP A 731 -11.45 -34.69 -13.65
C ASP A 731 -10.29 -33.76 -13.31
N PRO A 732 -9.18 -34.27 -12.73
CA PRO A 732 -7.98 -33.48 -12.48
C PRO A 732 -7.43 -32.77 -13.73
N ASN A 733 -7.73 -33.28 -14.92
CA ASN A 733 -7.29 -32.73 -16.20
C ASN A 733 -8.34 -31.83 -16.89
N SER A 734 -9.50 -31.60 -16.26
CA SER A 734 -10.53 -30.72 -16.83
C SER A 734 -10.00 -29.29 -16.99
N LYS A 735 -10.16 -28.71 -18.19
CA LYS A 735 -9.76 -27.32 -18.47
C LYS A 735 -10.71 -26.31 -17.81
N SER A 736 -11.90 -26.73 -17.40
CA SER A 736 -12.86 -25.89 -16.69
C SER A 736 -12.46 -25.75 -15.22
N LEU A 737 -11.89 -24.59 -14.88
CA LEU A 737 -11.56 -24.19 -13.51
C LEU A 737 -12.82 -23.82 -12.70
N ILE A 738 -14.01 -23.91 -13.29
CA ILE A 738 -15.29 -23.59 -12.64
C ILE A 738 -15.84 -24.83 -11.95
N LYS A 739 -15.40 -25.06 -10.71
CA LYS A 739 -15.88 -26.20 -9.92
C LYS A 739 -17.23 -25.88 -9.27
N PRO A 740 -18.15 -26.85 -9.15
CA PRO A 740 -19.33 -26.67 -8.31
C PRO A 740 -18.89 -26.43 -6.84
N PRO A 741 -19.61 -25.61 -6.07
CA PRO A 741 -19.25 -25.32 -4.69
C PRO A 741 -19.17 -26.63 -3.87
N SER A 742 -18.11 -26.76 -3.08
CA SER A 742 -17.76 -27.97 -2.31
C SER A 742 -18.77 -28.37 -1.23
N SER A 743 -19.81 -27.56 -1.00
CA SER A 743 -20.78 -27.71 0.10
C SER A 743 -21.97 -28.64 -0.21
N GLY A 744 -21.72 -29.75 -0.90
CA GLY A 744 -22.65 -30.86 -0.92
C GLY A 744 -23.65 -30.90 -2.07
N ALA A 745 -23.25 -30.58 -3.31
CA ALA A 745 -23.76 -31.42 -4.39
C ALA A 745 -23.28 -32.86 -4.12
N LEU A 746 -23.98 -33.89 -4.60
CA LEU A 746 -23.47 -35.26 -4.63
C LEU A 746 -21.99 -35.26 -5.05
N ASN A 747 -21.20 -36.29 -4.68
CA ASN A 747 -19.87 -36.55 -5.26
C ASN A 747 -20.01 -36.72 -6.80
N SER A 748 -20.33 -35.64 -7.47
CA SER A 748 -20.84 -35.60 -8.82
C SER A 748 -19.61 -35.63 -9.68
N HIS A 749 -19.54 -36.63 -10.54
CA HIS A 749 -18.52 -36.67 -11.56
C HIS A 749 -18.82 -35.68 -12.68
N TRP A 750 -20.09 -35.30 -12.85
CA TRP A 750 -20.52 -34.34 -13.86
C TRP A 750 -21.55 -33.36 -13.31
N VAL A 751 -21.48 -32.10 -13.78
CA VAL A 751 -22.51 -31.08 -13.57
C VAL A 751 -22.74 -30.34 -14.87
N LEU A 752 -24.00 -30.25 -15.30
CA LEU A 752 -24.46 -29.44 -16.43
C LEU A 752 -25.27 -28.27 -15.90
N ALA A 753 -25.00 -27.05 -16.36
CA ALA A 753 -25.78 -25.85 -16.07
C ALA A 753 -26.35 -25.27 -17.37
N LEU A 754 -27.66 -25.08 -17.38
CA LEU A 754 -28.46 -24.61 -18.50
C LEU A 754 -29.09 -23.26 -18.14
N PRO A 755 -28.52 -22.12 -18.58
CA PRO A 755 -29.10 -20.80 -18.30
C PRO A 755 -30.41 -20.62 -19.07
N VAL A 756 -31.45 -20.19 -18.38
CA VAL A 756 -32.78 -19.99 -18.96
C VAL A 756 -32.94 -18.51 -19.28
N PHE A 757 -33.25 -18.18 -20.53
CA PHE A 757 -33.28 -16.79 -21.01
C PHE A 757 -34.69 -16.24 -21.05
N HIS A 758 -34.82 -14.92 -20.98
CA HIS A 758 -36.02 -14.27 -21.47
C HIS A 758 -36.07 -14.40 -23.00
N GLN A 759 -37.10 -15.04 -23.54
CA GLN A 759 -37.36 -15.08 -24.98
C GLN A 759 -38.13 -13.82 -25.39
N GLY A 760 -37.63 -13.12 -26.42
CA GLY A 760 -38.40 -12.08 -27.10
C GLY A 760 -39.76 -12.60 -27.55
N GLY A 761 -40.76 -11.73 -27.62
CA GLY A 761 -42.11 -12.07 -28.02
C GLY A 761 -42.95 -10.83 -28.29
N PRO A 762 -44.11 -10.95 -28.95
CA PRO A 762 -44.95 -9.81 -29.26
C PRO A 762 -45.31 -9.03 -28.00
N ASP A 763 -45.31 -7.70 -28.08
CA ASP A 763 -45.84 -6.87 -27.02
C ASP A 763 -47.38 -6.93 -26.96
N ALA A 764 -47.99 -6.29 -25.96
CA ALA A 764 -49.46 -6.26 -25.81
C ALA A 764 -50.18 -5.65 -27.03
N THR A 765 -49.44 -5.03 -27.95
CA THR A 765 -49.95 -4.46 -29.21
C THR A 765 -49.64 -5.33 -30.43
N GLY A 766 -49.05 -6.51 -30.23
CA GLY A 766 -48.70 -7.46 -31.29
C GLY A 766 -47.39 -7.15 -32.01
N LYS A 767 -46.59 -6.18 -31.54
CA LYS A 767 -45.32 -5.81 -32.17
C LYS A 767 -44.19 -6.68 -31.62
N GLU A 768 -43.45 -7.38 -32.49
CA GLU A 768 -42.30 -8.20 -32.08
C GLU A 768 -41.26 -7.36 -31.32
N LEU A 769 -40.88 -7.84 -30.14
CA LEU A 769 -39.66 -7.39 -29.47
C LEU A 769 -38.45 -8.08 -30.09
N ASP A 770 -37.29 -7.41 -30.11
CA ASP A 770 -36.03 -7.97 -30.59
C ASP A 770 -35.82 -9.39 -30.06
N THR A 771 -35.52 -10.31 -30.98
CA THR A 771 -35.27 -11.73 -30.74
C THR A 771 -33.88 -11.98 -30.15
N GLU A 772 -33.13 -10.94 -29.79
CA GLU A 772 -31.86 -11.10 -29.11
C GLU A 772 -32.08 -11.84 -27.78
N PRO A 773 -31.23 -12.83 -27.42
CA PRO A 773 -31.34 -13.53 -26.16
C PRO A 773 -31.42 -12.53 -25.01
N GLY A 774 -32.57 -12.51 -24.34
CA GLY A 774 -32.80 -11.64 -23.20
C GLY A 774 -31.97 -12.08 -22.00
N ALA A 775 -32.04 -11.29 -20.94
CA ALA A 775 -31.36 -11.60 -19.70
C ALA A 775 -31.75 -12.96 -19.10
N VAL A 776 -30.85 -13.53 -18.30
CA VAL A 776 -31.04 -14.87 -17.72
C VAL A 776 -32.07 -14.83 -16.58
N LEU A 777 -33.13 -15.61 -16.67
CA LEU A 777 -34.18 -15.74 -15.65
C LEU A 777 -33.73 -16.61 -14.47
N GLY A 778 -32.94 -17.63 -14.75
CA GLY A 778 -32.42 -18.59 -13.77
C GLY A 778 -31.55 -19.64 -14.46
N VAL A 779 -31.12 -20.65 -13.72
CA VAL A 779 -30.29 -21.75 -14.26
C VAL A 779 -30.87 -23.08 -13.82
N ILE A 780 -30.99 -24.02 -14.75
CA ILE A 780 -31.26 -25.41 -14.40
C ILE A 780 -29.93 -26.14 -14.31
N THR A 781 -29.65 -26.76 -13.17
CA THR A 781 -28.46 -27.59 -13.01
C THR A 781 -28.84 -29.06 -12.94
N LEU A 782 -28.01 -29.92 -13.52
CA LEU A 782 -28.10 -31.38 -13.46
C LEU A 782 -26.74 -31.92 -12.99
N GLY A 783 -26.73 -32.64 -11.87
CA GLY A 783 -25.55 -33.36 -11.37
C GLY A 783 -25.68 -34.85 -11.59
N SER A 784 -24.57 -35.54 -11.87
CA SER A 784 -24.49 -37.00 -11.91
C SER A 784 -23.30 -37.51 -11.11
N SER A 785 -23.52 -38.56 -10.31
CA SER A 785 -22.48 -39.28 -9.58
C SER A 785 -21.74 -40.34 -10.41
N SER A 786 -22.05 -40.53 -11.69
CA SER A 786 -21.36 -41.52 -12.54
C SER A 786 -20.34 -40.86 -13.44
N ALA A 787 -19.10 -41.34 -13.43
CA ALA A 787 -18.07 -40.88 -14.37
C ALA A 787 -18.41 -41.17 -15.84
N ALA A 788 -19.26 -42.19 -16.08
CA ALA A 788 -19.71 -42.60 -17.41
C ALA A 788 -20.97 -41.86 -17.90
N SER A 789 -21.45 -40.86 -17.15
CA SER A 789 -22.61 -40.06 -17.54
C SER A 789 -22.42 -39.44 -18.92
N LYS A 790 -23.50 -39.40 -19.71
CA LYS A 790 -23.53 -38.79 -21.03
C LYS A 790 -23.63 -37.27 -21.00
N ILE A 791 -23.50 -36.64 -19.82
CA ILE A 791 -23.37 -35.17 -19.73
C ILE A 791 -22.17 -34.68 -20.55
N SER A 792 -21.11 -35.49 -20.67
CA SER A 792 -19.98 -35.25 -21.57
C SER A 792 -20.39 -34.97 -23.00
N ASP A 793 -21.52 -35.54 -23.44
CA ASP A 793 -22.02 -35.38 -24.81
C ASP A 793 -22.54 -33.95 -25.06
N CYS A 794 -22.60 -33.09 -24.04
CA CYS A 794 -22.89 -31.66 -24.20
C CYS A 794 -21.62 -30.80 -24.38
N GLU A 795 -20.43 -31.36 -24.17
CA GLU A 795 -19.19 -30.62 -24.36
C GLU A 795 -18.86 -30.52 -25.86
N PRO A 796 -18.46 -29.33 -26.36
CA PRO A 796 -17.93 -29.22 -27.71
C PRO A 796 -16.67 -30.09 -27.85
N ASN A 797 -16.50 -30.72 -29.01
CA ASN A 797 -15.29 -31.48 -29.29
C ASN A 797 -14.11 -30.50 -29.47
N GLU A 798 -13.27 -30.38 -28.44
CA GLU A 798 -12.15 -29.42 -28.47
C GLU A 798 -11.07 -29.80 -29.50
N ASP A 799 -10.97 -31.07 -29.87
CA ASP A 799 -10.00 -31.57 -30.86
C ASP A 799 -10.49 -31.39 -32.30
N ASP A 800 -11.81 -31.26 -32.49
CA ASP A 800 -12.45 -30.97 -33.77
C ASP A 800 -13.50 -29.85 -33.62
N PRO A 801 -13.11 -28.57 -33.76
CA PRO A 801 -14.04 -27.45 -33.66
C PRO A 801 -15.11 -27.42 -34.77
N THR A 802 -15.08 -28.35 -35.73
CA THR A 802 -16.13 -28.51 -36.74
C THR A 802 -17.22 -29.49 -36.30
N ASP A 803 -16.98 -30.29 -35.27
CA ASP A 803 -17.96 -31.20 -34.67
C ASP A 803 -18.89 -30.45 -33.71
N LYS A 804 -20.10 -30.16 -34.20
CA LYS A 804 -21.14 -29.44 -33.48
C LYS A 804 -22.10 -30.34 -32.70
N SER A 805 -21.88 -31.66 -32.70
CA SER A 805 -22.83 -32.61 -32.11
C SER A 805 -23.10 -32.32 -30.64
N GLY A 806 -22.08 -31.98 -29.86
CA GLY A 806 -22.24 -31.63 -28.45
C GLY A 806 -22.96 -30.30 -28.23
N GLU A 807 -22.72 -29.32 -29.11
CA GLU A 807 -23.44 -28.05 -29.12
C GLU A 807 -24.94 -28.27 -29.38
N GLU A 808 -25.29 -29.11 -30.36
CA GLU A 808 -26.68 -29.45 -30.70
C GLU A 808 -27.39 -30.18 -29.54
N ILE A 809 -26.72 -31.14 -28.89
CA ILE A 809 -27.26 -31.86 -27.73
C ILE A 809 -27.51 -30.91 -26.56
N GLY A 810 -26.55 -30.01 -26.28
CA GLY A 810 -26.69 -28.97 -25.26
C GLY A 810 -27.84 -28.01 -25.57
N GLN A 811 -27.96 -27.53 -26.81
CA GLN A 811 -29.02 -26.64 -27.25
C GLN A 811 -30.41 -27.28 -27.14
N GLU A 812 -30.55 -28.57 -27.43
CA GLU A 812 -31.81 -29.28 -27.26
C GLU A 812 -32.20 -29.40 -25.77
N ALA A 813 -31.23 -29.73 -24.91
CA ALA A 813 -31.45 -29.75 -23.46
C ALA A 813 -31.84 -28.36 -22.93
N GLN A 814 -31.19 -27.32 -23.43
CA GLN A 814 -31.49 -25.92 -23.12
C GLN A 814 -32.90 -25.52 -23.56
N LYS A 815 -33.35 -25.99 -24.73
CA LYS A 815 -34.73 -25.75 -25.20
C LYS A 815 -35.75 -26.39 -24.26
N LEU A 816 -35.54 -27.63 -23.83
CA LEU A 816 -36.42 -28.30 -22.87
C LEU A 816 -36.44 -27.57 -21.51
N ALA A 817 -35.29 -27.11 -21.05
CA ALA A 817 -35.16 -26.30 -19.84
C ALA A 817 -35.96 -24.99 -19.96
N GLN A 818 -35.86 -24.32 -21.11
CA GLN A 818 -36.57 -23.09 -21.42
C GLN A 818 -38.09 -23.28 -21.41
N GLU A 819 -38.60 -24.27 -22.13
CA GLU A 819 -40.02 -24.62 -22.18
C GLU A 819 -40.59 -24.89 -20.78
N CYS A 820 -39.86 -25.67 -19.96
CA CYS A 820 -40.28 -25.99 -18.61
C CYS A 820 -40.44 -24.74 -17.73
N VAL A 821 -39.49 -23.80 -17.77
CA VAL A 821 -39.58 -22.58 -16.95
C VAL A 821 -40.73 -21.69 -17.41
N PHE A 822 -40.98 -21.60 -18.71
CA PHE A 822 -42.12 -20.86 -19.23
C PHE A 822 -43.47 -21.49 -18.86
N ASP A 823 -43.57 -22.82 -18.83
CA ASP A 823 -44.76 -23.49 -18.29
C ASP A 823 -44.96 -23.22 -16.81
N ILE A 824 -43.87 -23.17 -16.02
CA ILE A 824 -43.92 -22.81 -14.60
C ILE A 824 -44.43 -21.37 -14.44
N LEU A 825 -43.90 -20.42 -15.23
CA LEU A 825 -44.39 -19.04 -15.26
C LEU A 825 -45.89 -18.98 -15.59
N ASN A 826 -46.36 -19.76 -16.56
CA ASN A 826 -47.77 -19.87 -16.93
C ASN A 826 -48.65 -20.40 -15.78
N ILE A 827 -48.16 -21.41 -15.05
CA ILE A 827 -48.86 -21.97 -13.88
C ILE A 827 -48.99 -20.91 -12.78
N ILE A 828 -47.91 -20.19 -12.47
CA ILE A 828 -47.89 -19.14 -11.44
C ILE A 828 -48.81 -17.97 -11.83
N GLY A 829 -48.75 -17.54 -13.10
CA GLY A 829 -49.56 -16.43 -13.62
C GLY A 829 -51.06 -16.70 -13.54
N LYS A 830 -51.51 -17.91 -13.92
CA LYS A 830 -52.93 -18.30 -13.84
C LYS A 830 -53.48 -18.29 -12.41
N ALA A 831 -52.66 -18.66 -11.43
CA ALA A 831 -53.05 -18.68 -10.03
C ALA A 831 -53.11 -17.27 -9.39
N GLY A 832 -52.45 -16.28 -9.97
CA GLY A 832 -52.40 -14.89 -9.46
C GLY A 832 -53.63 -14.03 -9.76
N GLY A 833 -54.59 -14.50 -10.57
CA GLY A 833 -55.77 -13.71 -10.94
C GLY A 833 -55.46 -12.61 -11.97
N ASN A 834 -55.17 -13.01 -13.20
CA ASN A 834 -55.30 -12.31 -14.50
C ASN A 834 -55.32 -10.75 -14.54
N THR A 835 -54.48 -10.07 -13.77
CA THR A 835 -54.24 -8.62 -13.89
C THR A 835 -52.79 -8.27 -14.14
N ASP A 836 -51.86 -9.25 -14.12
CA ASP A 836 -50.47 -9.02 -14.51
C ASP A 836 -50.34 -9.00 -16.06
N PRO A 837 -49.81 -7.91 -16.65
CA PRO A 837 -49.92 -7.61 -18.08
C PRO A 837 -48.99 -8.43 -19.00
N VAL A 838 -48.35 -9.50 -18.50
CA VAL A 838 -47.34 -10.24 -19.27
C VAL A 838 -47.67 -11.73 -19.26
N ALA A 839 -48.60 -12.14 -20.12
CA ALA A 839 -48.73 -13.55 -20.47
C ALA A 839 -47.39 -14.05 -21.03
N PRO A 840 -46.78 -15.11 -20.48
CA PRO A 840 -45.60 -15.72 -21.06
C PRO A 840 -45.93 -16.24 -22.46
N THR A 841 -45.43 -15.59 -23.49
CA THR A 841 -45.57 -16.07 -24.87
C THR A 841 -44.54 -17.18 -25.08
N VAL A 842 -45.01 -18.41 -25.11
CA VAL A 842 -44.23 -19.56 -25.60
C VAL A 842 -44.24 -19.48 -27.13
N PRO A 843 -43.08 -19.59 -27.82
CA PRO A 843 -43.03 -19.73 -29.28
C PRO A 843 -43.84 -20.93 -29.79
#